data_AF-A0A7C2ZUE9-F1
#
_entry.id   AF-A0A7C2ZUE9-F1
#
_cell.length_a   1.000
_cell.length_b   1.000
_cell.length_c   1.000
_cell.angle_alpha   90.00
_cell.angle_beta   90.00
_cell.angle_gamma   90.00
#
_symmetry.space_group_name_H-M   'P 1'
#
loop_
_entity.id
_entity.type
_entity.pdbx_description
1 polymer ?
#
loop_
_entity_poly.entity_id
_entity_poly.type
_entity_poly.pdbx_seq_one_letter_code
_entity_poly.pdbx_strand_id
1 'polypeptide(L)'
;MKYQAVKSYGVRYSKGDGIVIKGEGTDFNRIVENPDISISSGYNEGNGVHIKDGARFNRIEGNILYNKENGILIEGEGTDSNTVYVGHDNGLAGVAAVDGPKGTVIKLKASREGYANGTAIVLLRNIHSDDSPSAIVQGEFSPPEGKVPSSPCIILEDVSNARISARITGFPTGVLIKGENSRGNDILIEELAGSTTGVHITYKASSNIVRINSGAKDNKLIALIDGEASENTFRLISQGGNENGVIIRNGAKDNLLDRCTFKGETVIIEGDGTSGNRVENSSGMSLLIRDGATNTTIGSLVSGRGNTFSNLPLPFISVQGATTKGVRIIGNRFEGASSEGTRGAIEIENAQDVQIGSDQGAGGNTIIKNPCGILLKKAGKVKILNNLISENRSGIRAEGSSYEVTFQGNKIERNGEFGILIDGNDASKIAIEKNTLSQNGAGIKISGVSDLLISENEIKDSGSDGIRIGYSERGNIERNLITRNKGIGVHISNGSRYISIRSNAIYDNTGKGIAIERGCNGDIPKPFFTSFLASSRRISGGVPSSVPIGSTVEIFGDADDEGQIRLGVASVRAGRNFSTRLSKPLSSGMHLTATVTDPKGNTSEFSTKFKPQTHRPPFIVFTTTRFGNREIHRLFMGELTGTRLTDNPAVDQNPVLSPDHGKIAFVSERSGNPDIWLMGSDGSNLQNLTDNPADDLDPAWSPDGERIAFVSTRDGNPEIFVLDLKSGKLKQLTRTERDVINRHPTWSPDGKRIAFARGSTNGDNFEIFVMNSDGTGSVNITNNTAFDGQPAWSPDGGSIAFVSDRDGNREIYLVNPDGSGIRRLTEEKGEDIDPAWSEDGEILFSSNRDGEFEIYLIDSDGGNLRRVTLSLGINVQPNAGGQ
;
A
#
# COMPACT_ATOMS: atom_id res chain seq x y z
N MET A 1 48.95 62.88 -48.35
CA MET A 1 47.90 63.87 -47.96
C MET A 1 47.68 63.80 -46.46
N LYS A 2 47.38 64.93 -45.82
CA LYS A 2 47.41 65.19 -44.37
C LYS A 2 46.60 64.17 -43.52
N TYR A 3 47.23 63.59 -42.51
CA TYR A 3 46.67 63.52 -41.15
C TYR A 3 47.82 63.60 -40.13
N GLN A 4 47.80 64.67 -39.34
CA GLN A 4 48.71 64.94 -38.23
C GLN A 4 48.30 64.12 -37.01
N ALA A 5 49.21 63.29 -36.51
CA ALA A 5 49.54 63.19 -35.08
C ALA A 5 50.79 62.29 -34.92
N VAL A 6 51.97 62.91 -34.93
CA VAL A 6 53.13 62.35 -34.23
C VAL A 6 53.37 63.24 -33.02
N LYS A 7 53.00 62.74 -31.84
CA LYS A 7 53.78 62.99 -30.62
C LYS A 7 54.06 61.64 -30.00
N SER A 8 55.21 61.14 -30.43
CA SER A 8 55.97 60.00 -29.95
C SER A 8 56.17 60.00 -28.43
N TYR A 9 55.71 58.94 -27.78
CA TYR A 9 56.55 58.15 -26.88
C TYR A 9 56.25 56.65 -27.17
N GLY A 10 57.27 55.89 -27.60
CA GLY A 10 57.30 54.45 -27.32
C GLY A 10 57.26 53.40 -28.44
N VAL A 11 57.01 53.69 -29.73
CA VAL A 11 57.00 52.62 -30.76
C VAL A 11 58.42 52.35 -31.28
N ARG A 12 59.04 51.24 -30.86
CA ARG A 12 60.34 50.76 -31.41
C ARG A 12 60.11 49.54 -32.31
N TYR A 13 60.73 49.55 -33.49
CA TYR A 13 60.86 48.40 -34.37
C TYR A 13 62.22 47.73 -34.11
N SER A 14 62.23 46.48 -33.66
CA SER A 14 63.46 45.65 -33.59
C SER A 14 63.40 44.58 -34.68
N LYS A 15 64.56 44.24 -35.26
CA LYS A 15 64.70 43.14 -36.20
C LYS A 15 64.60 41.82 -35.40
N GLY A 16 63.40 41.29 -35.22
CA GLY A 16 63.14 40.08 -34.44
C GLY A 16 61.80 40.07 -33.70
N ASP A 17 61.36 41.19 -33.11
CA ASP A 17 60.27 41.22 -32.11
C ASP A 17 59.02 42.03 -32.53
N GLY A 18 58.84 42.33 -33.81
CA GLY A 18 57.67 43.08 -34.30
C GLY A 18 57.54 44.50 -33.71
N ILE A 19 56.30 44.95 -33.46
CA ILE A 19 55.97 46.29 -32.93
C ILE A 19 55.89 46.24 -31.40
N VAL A 20 56.77 46.94 -30.69
CA VAL A 20 56.69 47.03 -29.22
C VAL A 20 56.14 48.40 -28.80
N ILE A 21 55.06 48.41 -27.99
CA ILE A 21 54.41 49.60 -27.38
C ILE A 21 54.69 49.56 -25.87
N LYS A 22 55.36 50.58 -25.31
CA LYS A 22 55.72 50.66 -23.88
C LYS A 22 55.34 52.00 -23.23
N GLY A 23 54.93 52.00 -21.96
CA GLY A 23 55.23 53.12 -21.04
C GLY A 23 54.12 53.65 -20.11
N GLU A 24 54.54 54.20 -18.96
CA GLU A 24 53.78 55.12 -18.11
C GLU A 24 53.47 56.42 -18.89
N GLY A 25 52.18 56.70 -19.14
CA GLY A 25 51.70 57.92 -19.80
C GLY A 25 51.38 57.80 -21.30
N THR A 26 51.44 56.61 -21.88
CA THR A 26 50.93 56.38 -23.26
C THR A 26 49.44 56.06 -23.23
N ASP A 27 48.62 57.12 -23.27
CA ASP A 27 47.17 57.03 -23.48
C ASP A 27 46.84 57.35 -24.96
N PHE A 28 45.99 56.55 -25.60
CA PHE A 28 45.39 56.80 -26.93
C PHE A 28 46.28 56.67 -28.19
N ASN A 29 47.10 55.61 -28.34
CA ASN A 29 47.71 55.36 -29.66
C ASN A 29 46.71 54.70 -30.62
N ARG A 30 46.52 55.28 -31.82
CA ARG A 30 45.75 54.64 -32.90
C ARG A 30 46.69 54.22 -34.02
N ILE A 31 46.90 52.91 -34.18
CA ILE A 31 47.65 52.31 -35.28
C ILE A 31 46.62 51.85 -36.31
N VAL A 32 46.47 52.58 -37.42
CA VAL A 32 45.55 52.25 -38.52
C VAL A 32 46.37 51.91 -39.75
N GLU A 33 46.07 50.80 -40.44
CA GLU A 33 46.63 50.37 -41.74
C GLU A 33 47.97 51.02 -42.08
N ASN A 34 49.07 50.38 -41.70
CA ASN A 34 50.39 50.83 -42.14
C ASN A 34 50.88 49.94 -43.30
N PRO A 35 50.82 50.41 -44.56
CA PRO A 35 51.30 49.64 -45.72
C PRO A 35 52.80 49.33 -45.67
N ASP A 36 53.56 50.00 -44.78
CA ASP A 36 54.98 49.70 -44.54
C ASP A 36 55.23 48.59 -43.51
N ILE A 37 54.19 48.03 -42.87
CA ILE A 37 54.31 46.74 -42.14
C ILE A 37 54.07 45.59 -43.13
N SER A 38 54.88 45.57 -44.17
CA SER A 38 55.13 44.37 -44.97
C SER A 38 56.47 43.83 -44.51
N ILE A 39 56.46 42.95 -43.51
CA ILE A 39 57.64 42.12 -43.22
C ILE A 39 57.66 41.00 -44.28
N SER A 40 57.91 41.40 -45.53
CA SER A 40 58.06 40.43 -46.61
C SER A 40 59.47 39.85 -46.59
N SER A 41 59.49 38.51 -46.67
CA SER A 41 60.63 37.59 -46.88
C SER A 41 61.43 37.07 -45.67
N GLY A 42 61.03 37.32 -44.42
CA GLY A 42 61.64 36.63 -43.28
C GLY A 42 60.67 36.48 -42.12
N TYR A 43 60.32 35.24 -41.79
CA TYR A 43 59.66 34.87 -40.54
C TYR A 43 60.24 35.68 -39.37
N ASN A 44 59.44 36.51 -38.71
CA ASN A 44 59.85 37.08 -37.42
C ASN A 44 60.07 35.93 -36.43
N GLU A 45 61.20 35.95 -35.71
CA GLU A 45 61.48 34.94 -34.69
C GLU A 45 60.70 35.16 -33.39
N GLY A 46 60.27 36.40 -33.10
CA GLY A 46 59.50 36.80 -31.91
C GLY A 46 58.04 37.22 -32.21
N ASN A 47 57.48 38.08 -31.35
CA ASN A 47 56.06 38.50 -31.39
C ASN A 47 55.75 39.55 -32.47
N GLY A 48 54.51 39.64 -32.96
CA GLY A 48 54.09 40.62 -33.97
C GLY A 48 53.81 42.02 -33.42
N VAL A 49 53.00 42.11 -32.38
CA VAL A 49 52.76 43.33 -31.60
C VAL A 49 52.90 42.99 -30.13
N HIS A 50 53.64 43.79 -29.37
CA HIS A 50 53.93 43.58 -27.96
C HIS A 50 53.60 44.84 -27.16
N ILE A 51 52.49 44.86 -26.43
CA ILE A 51 52.06 45.97 -25.57
C ILE A 51 52.53 45.70 -24.14
N LYS A 52 53.24 46.63 -23.52
CA LYS A 52 53.79 46.43 -22.17
C LYS A 52 53.98 47.68 -21.33
N ASP A 53 54.36 47.48 -20.08
CA ASP A 53 54.81 48.52 -19.15
C ASP A 53 53.78 49.66 -18.94
N GLY A 54 52.49 49.33 -18.75
CA GLY A 54 51.44 50.31 -18.37
C GLY A 54 50.74 51.06 -19.51
N ALA A 55 50.89 50.64 -20.77
CA ALA A 55 50.25 51.26 -21.92
C ALA A 55 48.72 50.99 -22.01
N ARG A 56 47.91 52.07 -22.15
CA ARG A 56 46.43 52.04 -22.08
C ARG A 56 45.76 52.64 -23.31
N PHE A 57 44.49 52.26 -23.55
CA PHE A 57 43.63 52.85 -24.59
C PHE A 57 44.18 52.79 -26.03
N ASN A 58 45.05 51.82 -26.34
CA ASN A 58 45.63 51.65 -27.68
C ASN A 58 44.60 51.01 -28.62
N ARG A 59 44.47 51.52 -29.85
CA ARG A 59 43.59 51.01 -30.90
C ARG A 59 44.42 50.57 -32.11
N ILE A 60 44.50 49.27 -32.37
CA ILE A 60 45.26 48.70 -33.50
C ILE A 60 44.27 48.19 -34.54
N GLU A 61 44.30 48.67 -35.79
CA GLU A 61 43.33 48.34 -36.84
C GLU A 61 44.00 48.08 -38.20
N GLY A 62 43.56 47.03 -38.91
CA GLY A 62 43.90 46.82 -40.33
C GLY A 62 45.35 46.41 -40.60
N ASN A 63 45.97 45.64 -39.70
CA ASN A 63 47.34 45.15 -39.88
C ASN A 63 47.34 43.65 -40.21
N ILE A 64 48.31 43.17 -40.99
CA ILE A 64 48.57 41.75 -41.30
C ILE A 64 49.87 41.34 -40.58
N LEU A 65 49.86 40.24 -39.81
CA LEU A 65 50.98 39.86 -38.92
C LEU A 65 51.51 38.46 -39.26
N TYR A 66 52.82 38.33 -39.56
CA TYR A 66 53.48 37.05 -39.87
C TYR A 66 54.61 36.76 -38.86
N ASN A 67 54.40 35.87 -37.88
CA ASN A 67 55.33 35.64 -36.75
C ASN A 67 55.50 34.15 -36.37
N LYS A 68 56.67 33.75 -35.82
CA LYS A 68 56.91 32.40 -35.26
C LYS A 68 56.31 32.21 -33.85
N GLU A 69 56.28 33.25 -33.03
CA GLU A 69 55.75 33.22 -31.66
C GLU A 69 54.30 33.75 -31.61
N ASN A 70 54.02 34.85 -30.90
CA ASN A 70 52.66 35.38 -30.80
C ASN A 70 52.36 36.42 -31.90
N GLY A 71 51.12 36.45 -32.38
CA GLY A 71 50.66 37.56 -33.22
C GLY A 71 50.63 38.86 -32.44
N ILE A 72 49.96 38.83 -31.28
CA ILE A 72 49.87 39.95 -30.33
C ILE A 72 50.16 39.43 -28.92
N LEU A 73 51.06 40.09 -28.21
CA LEU A 73 51.37 39.91 -26.79
C LEU A 73 51.01 41.18 -26.02
N ILE A 74 50.29 41.05 -24.90
CA ILE A 74 50.02 42.16 -23.97
C ILE A 74 50.49 41.71 -22.58
N GLU A 75 51.49 42.38 -22.02
CA GLU A 75 52.10 42.04 -20.71
C GLU A 75 52.32 43.26 -19.79
N GLY A 76 52.07 43.15 -18.48
CA GLY A 76 52.49 44.15 -17.48
C GLY A 76 51.37 44.90 -16.74
N GLU A 77 51.69 45.46 -15.57
CA GLU A 77 50.70 46.12 -14.72
C GLU A 77 50.17 47.43 -15.31
N GLY A 78 48.85 47.63 -15.24
CA GLY A 78 48.20 48.87 -15.68
C GLY A 78 47.98 48.98 -17.20
N THR A 79 48.07 47.90 -17.98
CA THR A 79 47.74 47.91 -19.42
C THR A 79 46.25 47.61 -19.65
N ASP A 80 45.36 48.59 -19.51
CA ASP A 80 43.91 48.42 -19.62
C ASP A 80 43.29 49.09 -20.88
N SER A 81 42.06 48.68 -21.23
CA SER A 81 41.23 49.29 -22.29
C SER A 81 41.81 49.33 -23.71
N ASN A 82 42.79 48.48 -24.02
CA ASN A 82 43.35 48.34 -25.36
C ASN A 82 42.37 47.59 -26.28
N THR A 83 42.12 48.12 -27.49
CA THR A 83 41.29 47.50 -28.52
C THR A 83 42.13 47.12 -29.74
N VAL A 84 42.11 45.86 -30.13
CA VAL A 84 42.82 45.40 -31.33
C VAL A 84 41.81 44.83 -32.31
N TYR A 85 41.89 45.24 -33.58
CA TYR A 85 41.14 44.80 -34.75
C TYR A 85 42.15 44.41 -35.85
N VAL A 86 42.47 43.13 -35.95
CA VAL A 86 43.36 42.61 -37.02
C VAL A 86 42.49 42.11 -38.17
N GLY A 87 42.80 42.42 -39.44
CA GLY A 87 42.04 41.85 -40.58
C GLY A 87 42.44 42.25 -42.01
N HIS A 88 42.24 41.26 -42.92
CA HIS A 88 42.04 41.24 -44.40
C HIS A 88 43.19 40.87 -45.38
N ASP A 89 42.78 40.12 -46.43
CA ASP A 89 43.43 39.50 -47.61
C ASP A 89 44.82 38.86 -47.43
N ASN A 90 44.81 37.52 -47.24
CA ASN A 90 45.93 36.60 -47.50
C ASN A 90 47.01 36.43 -46.41
N GLY A 91 46.74 36.70 -45.13
CA GLY A 91 47.73 36.53 -44.05
C GLY A 91 47.30 35.64 -42.89
N LEU A 92 48.27 34.88 -42.36
CA LEU A 92 48.15 34.04 -41.16
C LEU A 92 47.51 34.83 -40.01
N ALA A 93 46.40 34.34 -39.48
CA ALA A 93 45.79 34.95 -38.31
C ALA A 93 46.50 34.53 -37.02
N GLY A 94 46.76 35.52 -36.18
CA GLY A 94 47.67 35.44 -35.04
C GLY A 94 47.08 34.84 -33.77
N VAL A 95 47.99 34.28 -32.98
CA VAL A 95 47.85 34.03 -31.53
C VAL A 95 47.72 35.37 -30.83
N ALA A 96 46.68 35.58 -30.05
CA ALA A 96 46.70 36.58 -28.99
C ALA A 96 47.07 35.88 -27.68
N ALA A 97 48.27 36.14 -27.18
CA ALA A 97 48.66 35.81 -25.82
C ALA A 97 48.49 37.06 -24.96
N VAL A 98 47.64 37.00 -23.95
CA VAL A 98 47.46 38.11 -23.01
C VAL A 98 47.76 37.64 -21.60
N ASP A 99 48.69 38.33 -20.95
CA ASP A 99 49.18 38.07 -19.60
C ASP A 99 49.15 39.39 -18.82
N GLY A 100 48.07 39.68 -18.08
CA GLY A 100 47.98 41.00 -17.41
C GLY A 100 46.63 41.38 -16.77
N PRO A 101 46.56 42.53 -16.08
CA PRO A 101 45.40 42.87 -15.24
C PRO A 101 44.29 43.64 -15.96
N LYS A 102 43.04 43.39 -15.52
CA LYS A 102 41.73 44.09 -15.72
C LYS A 102 41.52 44.92 -17.02
N GLY A 103 40.51 44.50 -17.82
CA GLY A 103 39.73 45.40 -18.70
C GLY A 103 40.13 45.45 -20.18
N THR A 104 40.84 44.45 -20.70
CA THR A 104 41.30 44.43 -22.09
C THR A 104 40.22 43.92 -23.05
N VAL A 105 39.86 44.69 -24.09
CA VAL A 105 38.90 44.26 -25.12
C VAL A 105 39.65 43.86 -26.39
N ILE A 106 39.79 42.56 -26.63
CA ILE A 106 40.56 42.00 -27.74
C ILE A 106 39.58 41.54 -28.83
N LYS A 107 39.55 42.19 -30.00
CA LYS A 107 38.67 41.77 -31.12
C LYS A 107 39.50 41.19 -32.27
N LEU A 108 39.64 39.88 -32.32
CA LEU A 108 40.43 39.18 -33.33
C LEU A 108 39.55 38.81 -34.53
N LYS A 109 39.86 39.23 -35.76
CA LYS A 109 39.16 38.72 -36.95
C LYS A 109 40.15 37.96 -37.85
N ALA A 110 40.02 36.64 -37.94
CA ALA A 110 40.91 35.77 -38.70
C ALA A 110 40.24 35.34 -40.03
N SER A 111 40.96 35.36 -41.16
CA SER A 111 40.41 34.95 -42.47
C SER A 111 41.29 33.94 -43.22
N ARG A 112 40.63 32.88 -43.72
CA ARG A 112 40.88 31.90 -44.80
C ARG A 112 42.27 31.39 -45.22
N GLU A 113 43.42 31.97 -44.91
CA GLU A 113 44.70 31.43 -45.41
C GLU A 113 45.82 31.31 -44.36
N GLY A 114 46.31 30.08 -44.20
CA GLY A 114 47.56 29.73 -43.51
C GLY A 114 47.40 29.46 -42.00
N TYR A 115 47.46 28.18 -41.62
CA TYR A 115 47.76 27.76 -40.24
C TYR A 115 49.08 26.98 -40.25
N ALA A 116 49.97 27.29 -39.29
CA ALA A 116 51.09 26.44 -38.94
C ALA A 116 50.65 25.39 -37.92
N ASN A 117 51.21 24.18 -38.00
CA ASN A 117 50.91 23.09 -37.06
C ASN A 117 51.35 23.48 -35.63
N GLY A 118 50.42 23.46 -34.66
CA GLY A 118 50.75 23.53 -33.23
C GLY A 118 50.24 24.74 -32.43
N THR A 119 49.60 25.73 -33.07
CA THR A 119 49.40 27.05 -32.43
C THR A 119 47.98 27.26 -31.87
N ALA A 120 47.87 27.74 -30.62
CA ALA A 120 46.60 28.07 -29.98
C ALA A 120 45.96 29.33 -30.57
N ILE A 121 44.64 29.31 -30.80
CA ILE A 121 43.93 30.45 -31.41
C ILE A 121 43.75 31.62 -30.43
N VAL A 122 43.48 31.34 -29.14
CA VAL A 122 43.40 32.32 -28.05
C VAL A 122 44.09 31.77 -26.80
N LEU A 123 45.02 32.52 -26.20
CA LEU A 123 45.70 32.19 -24.94
C LEU A 123 45.56 33.36 -23.95
N LEU A 124 44.85 33.14 -22.83
CA LEU A 124 44.71 34.12 -21.75
C LEU A 124 45.34 33.57 -20.47
N ARG A 125 46.16 34.38 -19.78
CA ARG A 125 46.87 34.01 -18.55
C ARG A 125 46.77 35.11 -17.48
N ASN A 126 46.63 34.72 -16.20
CA ASN A 126 46.73 35.61 -15.03
C ASN A 126 45.82 36.86 -15.06
N ILE A 127 44.59 36.73 -15.57
CA ILE A 127 43.67 37.86 -15.73
C ILE A 127 42.57 37.79 -14.66
N HIS A 128 42.45 38.79 -13.77
CA HIS A 128 41.44 38.78 -12.71
C HIS A 128 40.57 40.05 -12.67
N SER A 129 39.28 39.91 -12.37
CA SER A 129 38.39 41.06 -12.11
C SER A 129 37.27 40.76 -11.12
N ASP A 130 36.84 41.77 -10.35
CA ASP A 130 35.80 41.64 -9.31
C ASP A 130 34.44 42.23 -9.75
N ASP A 131 34.43 43.27 -10.61
CA ASP A 131 33.23 44.09 -10.89
C ASP A 131 32.86 44.22 -12.38
N SER A 132 33.68 43.75 -13.32
CA SER A 132 33.48 43.92 -14.78
C SER A 132 34.22 42.86 -15.59
N PRO A 133 33.83 42.57 -16.85
CA PRO A 133 34.49 41.53 -17.62
C PRO A 133 35.99 41.82 -17.78
N SER A 134 36.83 40.88 -17.33
CA SER A 134 38.28 41.06 -17.24
C SER A 134 38.96 41.11 -18.61
N ALA A 135 38.40 40.38 -19.58
CA ALA A 135 38.72 40.46 -20.99
C ALA A 135 37.45 40.27 -21.85
N ILE A 136 37.39 40.90 -23.02
CA ILE A 136 36.37 40.60 -24.05
C ILE A 136 37.08 40.11 -25.30
N VAL A 137 36.95 38.84 -25.65
CA VAL A 137 37.49 38.28 -26.90
C VAL A 137 36.36 38.12 -27.92
N GLN A 138 36.51 38.58 -29.15
CA GLN A 138 35.55 38.33 -30.25
C GLN A 138 36.30 37.88 -31.50
N GLY A 139 35.94 36.75 -32.13
CA GLY A 139 36.54 36.40 -33.42
C GLY A 139 35.91 35.30 -34.26
N GLU A 140 36.20 35.33 -35.57
CA GLU A 140 35.83 34.31 -36.56
C GLU A 140 37.06 33.49 -36.95
N PHE A 141 36.97 32.15 -36.96
CA PHE A 141 38.09 31.25 -37.24
C PHE A 141 37.69 30.16 -38.24
N SER A 142 38.39 30.07 -39.38
CA SER A 142 38.21 29.02 -40.39
C SER A 142 39.53 28.54 -40.97
N PRO A 143 39.87 27.23 -40.97
CA PRO A 143 41.05 26.71 -41.65
C PRO A 143 40.80 26.56 -43.17
N PRO A 144 41.86 26.57 -43.99
CA PRO A 144 41.75 26.36 -45.45
C PRO A 144 41.35 24.91 -45.79
N GLU A 145 40.69 24.72 -46.93
CA GLU A 145 40.32 23.39 -47.45
C GLU A 145 41.55 22.48 -47.58
N GLY A 146 41.49 21.28 -46.98
CA GLY A 146 42.49 20.22 -47.18
C GLY A 146 43.67 20.17 -46.19
N LYS A 147 43.74 21.03 -45.16
CA LYS A 147 44.74 20.91 -44.08
C LYS A 147 44.09 20.70 -42.71
N VAL A 148 44.58 19.70 -41.97
CA VAL A 148 44.11 19.30 -40.63
C VAL A 148 45.01 19.94 -39.56
N PRO A 149 44.59 21.02 -38.87
CA PRO A 149 45.32 21.50 -37.70
C PRO A 149 45.19 20.48 -36.55
N SER A 150 46.31 20.21 -35.86
CA SER A 150 46.43 19.18 -34.83
C SER A 150 46.39 19.71 -33.39
N SER A 151 45.98 20.97 -33.15
CA SER A 151 46.26 21.69 -31.90
C SER A 151 45.20 22.74 -31.50
N PRO A 152 45.11 23.10 -30.20
CA PRO A 152 43.91 23.63 -29.53
C PRO A 152 43.45 25.04 -29.93
N CYS A 153 42.22 25.42 -29.57
CA CYS A 153 41.63 26.71 -29.97
C CYS A 153 41.55 27.76 -28.82
N ILE A 154 41.27 27.41 -27.56
CA ILE A 154 41.12 28.41 -26.47
C ILE A 154 41.77 27.92 -25.17
N ILE A 155 42.76 28.63 -24.63
CA ILE A 155 43.45 28.26 -23.38
C ILE A 155 43.32 29.42 -22.37
N LEU A 156 42.88 29.09 -21.15
CA LEU A 156 42.72 29.97 -20.00
C LEU A 156 43.54 29.43 -18.82
N GLU A 157 44.47 30.20 -18.29
CA GLU A 157 45.27 29.82 -17.11
C GLU A 157 45.20 30.94 -16.07
N ASP A 158 44.63 30.68 -14.89
CA ASP A 158 44.38 31.68 -13.83
C ASP A 158 43.56 32.90 -14.32
N VAL A 159 42.40 32.66 -14.94
CA VAL A 159 41.53 33.72 -15.51
C VAL A 159 40.19 33.84 -14.76
N SER A 160 39.80 35.01 -14.29
CA SER A 160 38.47 35.24 -13.70
C SER A 160 37.63 36.32 -14.38
N ASN A 161 36.32 36.07 -14.49
CA ASN A 161 35.31 36.98 -15.03
C ASN A 161 35.55 37.46 -16.49
N ALA A 162 36.18 36.67 -17.36
CA ALA A 162 36.35 36.99 -18.78
C ALA A 162 35.09 36.70 -19.61
N ARG A 163 34.86 37.45 -20.70
CA ARG A 163 33.85 37.17 -21.72
C ARG A 163 34.54 36.82 -23.04
N ILE A 164 34.25 35.65 -23.58
CA ILE A 164 34.86 35.17 -24.82
C ILE A 164 33.72 34.85 -25.78
N SER A 165 33.69 35.47 -26.96
CA SER A 165 32.79 35.13 -28.05
C SER A 165 33.60 34.64 -29.25
N ALA A 166 33.28 33.49 -29.81
CA ALA A 166 33.98 32.94 -30.96
C ALA A 166 33.02 32.31 -31.97
N ARG A 167 33.27 32.51 -33.26
CA ARG A 167 32.64 31.81 -34.39
C ARG A 167 33.70 30.90 -35.01
N ILE A 168 33.48 29.58 -35.03
CA ILE A 168 34.51 28.59 -35.39
C ILE A 168 33.95 27.64 -36.45
N THR A 169 34.55 27.62 -37.65
CA THR A 169 34.08 26.79 -38.77
C THR A 169 35.24 26.03 -39.41
N GLY A 170 35.02 24.83 -39.96
CA GLY A 170 35.99 24.05 -40.75
C GLY A 170 37.08 23.28 -39.99
N PHE A 171 37.09 23.27 -38.65
CA PHE A 171 38.11 22.54 -37.86
C PHE A 171 37.75 21.07 -37.67
N PRO A 172 38.62 20.11 -38.02
CA PRO A 172 38.33 18.68 -37.87
C PRO A 172 38.35 18.18 -36.41
N THR A 173 39.10 18.79 -35.49
CA THR A 173 39.31 18.30 -34.10
C THR A 173 38.64 19.14 -33.00
N GLY A 174 37.95 20.23 -33.35
CA GLY A 174 37.21 21.07 -32.40
C GLY A 174 37.99 22.07 -31.57
N VAL A 175 37.30 22.61 -30.57
CA VAL A 175 37.80 23.63 -29.62
C VAL A 175 38.22 22.96 -28.33
N LEU A 176 39.52 22.91 -28.02
CA LEU A 176 39.96 22.60 -26.65
C LEU A 176 39.77 23.86 -25.79
N ILE A 177 39.09 23.72 -24.65
CA ILE A 177 39.06 24.72 -23.57
C ILE A 177 39.84 24.12 -22.40
N LYS A 178 40.95 24.76 -22.05
CA LYS A 178 41.73 24.43 -20.85
C LYS A 178 41.59 25.60 -19.88
N GLY A 179 41.19 25.34 -18.63
CA GLY A 179 41.01 26.33 -17.57
C GLY A 179 41.70 25.84 -16.32
N GLU A 180 42.80 26.44 -15.88
CA GLU A 180 43.42 26.13 -14.58
C GLU A 180 43.12 27.26 -13.59
N ASN A 181 42.46 26.97 -12.45
CA ASN A 181 41.99 27.94 -11.44
C ASN A 181 41.12 29.10 -11.96
N SER A 182 40.57 28.99 -13.17
CA SER A 182 39.79 30.04 -13.81
C SER A 182 38.34 30.05 -13.32
N ARG A 183 37.75 31.21 -12.95
CA ARG A 183 36.40 31.36 -12.33
C ARG A 183 35.52 32.46 -12.91
N GLY A 184 34.22 32.20 -13.05
CA GLY A 184 33.23 33.21 -13.45
C GLY A 184 33.31 33.63 -14.91
N ASN A 185 34.04 32.89 -15.75
CA ASN A 185 34.17 33.22 -17.16
C ASN A 185 32.91 32.82 -17.95
N ASP A 186 32.57 33.64 -18.94
CA ASP A 186 31.46 33.43 -19.88
C ASP A 186 32.03 33.18 -21.28
N ILE A 187 31.95 31.94 -21.75
CA ILE A 187 32.47 31.51 -23.05
C ILE A 187 31.29 31.23 -23.97
N LEU A 188 31.10 32.05 -24.99
CA LEU A 188 30.09 31.90 -26.03
C LEU A 188 30.75 31.45 -27.35
N ILE A 189 30.32 30.30 -27.87
CA ILE A 189 30.64 29.86 -29.22
C ILE A 189 29.39 30.09 -30.07
N GLU A 190 29.40 31.14 -30.91
CA GLU A 190 28.25 31.64 -31.68
C GLU A 190 27.86 30.75 -32.85
N GLU A 191 28.84 30.08 -33.46
CA GLU A 191 28.66 29.08 -34.51
C GLU A 191 29.79 28.06 -34.44
N LEU A 192 29.45 26.78 -34.53
CA LEU A 192 30.38 25.68 -34.69
C LEU A 192 29.98 24.84 -35.92
N ALA A 193 30.86 24.68 -36.92
CA ALA A 193 30.58 23.92 -38.14
C ALA A 193 31.78 23.06 -38.63
N GLY A 194 31.54 21.81 -39.04
CA GLY A 194 32.50 20.97 -39.77
C GLY A 194 33.53 20.19 -38.95
N SER A 195 33.21 19.75 -37.72
CA SER A 195 34.16 19.07 -36.81
C SER A 195 33.80 17.61 -36.48
N THR A 196 34.81 16.75 -36.28
CA THR A 196 34.61 15.40 -35.72
C THR A 196 34.37 15.40 -34.21
N THR A 197 34.91 16.39 -33.48
CA THR A 197 34.71 16.59 -32.04
C THR A 197 34.47 18.07 -31.82
N GLY A 198 33.33 18.50 -31.30
CA GLY A 198 32.93 19.92 -31.30
C GLY A 198 33.77 20.77 -30.36
N VAL A 199 33.66 20.50 -29.05
CA VAL A 199 34.40 21.17 -27.98
C VAL A 199 34.93 20.11 -27.01
N HIS A 200 36.21 20.15 -26.68
CA HIS A 200 36.83 19.30 -25.68
C HIS A 200 37.25 20.14 -24.48
N ILE A 201 36.93 19.72 -23.27
CA ILE A 201 37.18 20.43 -22.03
C ILE A 201 37.85 19.44 -21.09
N THR A 202 39.08 19.73 -20.64
CA THR A 202 39.97 18.71 -20.07
C THR A 202 40.57 19.05 -18.70
N TYR A 203 40.39 20.26 -18.17
CA TYR A 203 41.06 20.71 -16.95
C TYR A 203 40.22 21.60 -16.03
N LYS A 204 40.74 21.75 -14.80
CA LYS A 204 40.28 22.35 -13.53
C LYS A 204 39.66 23.76 -13.62
N ALA A 205 38.62 23.89 -14.42
CA ALA A 205 37.89 25.13 -14.59
C ALA A 205 36.85 25.26 -13.46
N SER A 206 37.16 25.97 -12.39
CA SER A 206 36.23 26.24 -11.29
C SER A 206 35.12 27.22 -11.72
N SER A 207 33.85 26.83 -11.67
CA SER A 207 32.65 27.68 -11.90
C SER A 207 32.67 28.63 -13.12
N ASN A 208 32.58 28.09 -14.34
CA ASN A 208 32.42 28.90 -15.58
C ASN A 208 31.07 28.64 -16.27
N ILE A 209 30.62 29.58 -17.11
CA ILE A 209 29.45 29.42 -17.97
C ILE A 209 29.92 29.24 -19.41
N VAL A 210 29.63 28.09 -20.01
CA VAL A 210 29.99 27.78 -21.40
C VAL A 210 28.72 27.64 -22.23
N ARG A 211 28.55 28.52 -23.21
CA ARG A 211 27.43 28.56 -24.16
C ARG A 211 27.92 28.14 -25.53
N ILE A 212 27.28 27.14 -26.13
CA ILE A 212 27.64 26.65 -27.47
C ILE A 212 26.39 26.64 -28.33
N ASN A 213 26.43 27.35 -29.45
CA ASN A 213 25.43 27.29 -30.50
C ASN A 213 26.00 26.54 -31.71
N SER A 214 25.66 25.26 -31.83
CA SER A 214 26.13 24.40 -32.92
C SER A 214 25.11 24.38 -34.06
N GLY A 215 25.42 25.08 -35.15
CA GLY A 215 24.68 25.06 -36.40
C GLY A 215 25.07 23.91 -37.35
N ALA A 216 26.14 23.17 -37.06
CA ALA A 216 26.61 22.08 -37.92
C ALA A 216 25.62 20.93 -38.00
N LYS A 217 25.42 20.39 -39.20
CA LYS A 217 24.65 19.17 -39.44
C LYS A 217 25.47 17.87 -39.28
N ASP A 218 26.81 17.98 -39.29
CA ASP A 218 27.74 16.86 -39.46
C ASP A 218 28.68 16.63 -38.26
N ASN A 219 28.43 17.23 -37.09
CA ASN A 219 29.32 17.02 -35.94
C ASN A 219 29.11 15.60 -35.38
N LYS A 220 30.18 14.89 -34.98
CA LYS A 220 29.98 13.58 -34.29
C LYS A 220 29.81 13.71 -32.78
N LEU A 221 30.39 14.75 -32.17
CA LEU A 221 30.30 15.07 -30.75
C LEU A 221 30.19 16.59 -30.56
N ILE A 222 29.32 17.12 -29.69
CA ILE A 222 29.25 18.58 -29.42
C ILE A 222 30.21 18.97 -28.31
N ALA A 223 30.19 18.26 -27.18
CA ALA A 223 31.06 18.55 -26.05
C ALA A 223 31.60 17.28 -25.38
N LEU A 224 32.89 17.27 -25.08
CA LEU A 224 33.55 16.28 -24.23
C LEU A 224 34.05 17.00 -22.98
N ILE A 225 33.51 16.65 -21.82
CA ILE A 225 33.89 17.17 -20.49
C ILE A 225 34.63 16.03 -19.79
N ASP A 226 35.92 16.21 -19.57
CA ASP A 226 36.85 15.14 -19.19
C ASP A 226 37.76 15.61 -18.03
N GLY A 227 38.28 14.67 -17.24
CA GLY A 227 39.25 14.93 -16.16
C GLY A 227 38.67 15.66 -14.94
N GLU A 228 39.45 16.56 -14.32
CA GLU A 228 39.08 17.31 -13.10
C GLU A 228 38.12 18.51 -13.37
N ALA A 229 37.37 18.51 -14.47
CA ALA A 229 36.43 19.60 -14.77
C ALA A 229 35.32 19.66 -13.71
N SER A 230 35.19 20.80 -13.01
CA SER A 230 34.21 20.91 -11.91
C SER A 230 33.43 22.21 -11.82
N GLU A 231 32.18 22.14 -11.35
CA GLU A 231 31.31 23.30 -11.08
C GLU A 231 30.90 24.13 -12.31
N ASN A 232 31.06 23.62 -13.53
CA ASN A 232 30.76 24.40 -14.75
C ASN A 232 29.29 24.32 -15.15
N THR A 233 28.72 25.41 -15.67
CA THR A 233 27.38 25.46 -16.27
C THR A 233 27.47 25.50 -17.80
N PHE A 234 26.89 24.51 -18.45
CA PHE A 234 26.84 24.37 -19.89
C PHE A 234 25.45 24.70 -20.42
N ARG A 235 25.38 25.52 -21.47
CA ARG A 235 24.16 25.79 -22.23
C ARG A 235 24.40 25.51 -23.70
N LEU A 236 23.85 24.42 -24.18
CA LEU A 236 24.19 23.86 -25.49
C LEU A 236 22.95 23.83 -26.38
N ILE A 237 23.04 24.39 -27.57
CA ILE A 237 21.97 24.34 -28.57
C ILE A 237 22.53 23.65 -29.81
N SER A 238 21.89 22.57 -30.24
CA SER A 238 22.21 21.85 -31.48
C SER A 238 21.03 21.80 -32.43
N GLN A 239 21.30 22.03 -33.72
CA GLN A 239 20.31 21.86 -34.80
C GLN A 239 20.61 20.68 -35.74
N GLY A 240 21.70 19.93 -35.51
CA GLY A 240 22.23 18.87 -36.39
C GLY A 240 21.82 17.43 -36.02
N GLY A 241 22.23 16.46 -36.85
CA GLY A 241 21.97 15.01 -36.68
C GLY A 241 23.17 14.25 -36.13
N ASN A 242 23.75 14.75 -35.03
CA ASN A 242 25.02 14.27 -34.49
C ASN A 242 24.91 12.87 -33.86
N GLU A 243 25.99 12.06 -33.91
CA GLU A 243 26.03 10.71 -33.32
C GLU A 243 25.95 10.74 -31.78
N ASN A 244 26.73 11.62 -31.15
CA ASN A 244 26.73 11.86 -29.70
C ASN A 244 26.63 13.37 -29.43
N GLY A 245 25.85 13.78 -28.42
CA GLY A 245 25.70 15.18 -28.05
C GLY A 245 26.80 15.61 -27.08
N VAL A 246 26.77 15.09 -25.85
CA VAL A 246 27.71 15.45 -24.79
C VAL A 246 28.24 14.21 -24.10
N ILE A 247 29.53 14.18 -23.76
CA ILE A 247 30.11 13.13 -22.93
C ILE A 247 30.75 13.79 -21.70
N ILE A 248 30.40 13.36 -20.49
CA ILE A 248 31.01 13.75 -19.22
C ILE A 248 31.70 12.53 -18.62
N ARG A 249 33.02 12.58 -18.39
CA ARG A 249 33.76 11.40 -17.92
C ARG A 249 35.03 11.66 -17.10
N ASN A 250 35.66 10.58 -16.66
CA ASN A 250 36.97 10.49 -16.02
C ASN A 250 37.22 11.48 -14.86
N GLY A 251 36.28 11.58 -13.92
CA GLY A 251 36.48 12.37 -12.70
C GLY A 251 35.85 13.75 -12.70
N ALA A 252 35.06 14.10 -13.72
CA ALA A 252 34.38 15.38 -13.82
C ALA A 252 33.26 15.51 -12.76
N LYS A 253 33.21 16.63 -12.04
CA LYS A 253 32.35 16.79 -10.85
C LYS A 253 31.44 18.03 -10.88
N ASP A 254 30.23 17.92 -10.35
CA ASP A 254 29.37 19.08 -10.09
C ASP A 254 29.10 19.98 -11.32
N ASN A 255 29.19 19.42 -12.53
CA ASN A 255 28.87 20.17 -13.76
C ASN A 255 27.36 20.16 -14.01
N LEU A 256 26.82 21.27 -14.49
CA LEU A 256 25.41 21.49 -14.77
C LEU A 256 25.20 21.71 -16.27
N LEU A 257 24.43 20.85 -16.92
CA LEU A 257 23.86 21.11 -18.24
C LEU A 257 22.49 21.79 -18.04
N ASP A 258 22.39 23.10 -18.25
CA ASP A 258 21.16 23.90 -18.05
C ASP A 258 20.65 24.44 -19.39
N ARG A 259 19.33 24.33 -19.65
CA ARG A 259 18.68 24.88 -20.86
C ARG A 259 19.30 24.40 -22.17
N CYS A 260 19.75 23.15 -22.21
CA CYS A 260 20.33 22.58 -23.41
C CYS A 260 19.24 22.00 -24.33
N THR A 261 19.37 22.19 -25.64
CA THR A 261 18.41 21.67 -26.64
C THR A 261 19.15 20.89 -27.70
N PHE A 262 18.72 19.65 -27.91
CA PHE A 262 19.33 18.71 -28.86
C PHE A 262 18.29 18.19 -29.86
N LYS A 263 18.73 17.75 -31.03
CA LYS A 263 17.84 17.15 -32.05
C LYS A 263 18.27 15.72 -32.36
N GLY A 264 17.92 14.80 -31.48
CA GLY A 264 18.18 13.37 -31.69
C GLY A 264 19.53 12.87 -31.16
N GLU A 265 20.13 13.57 -30.20
CA GLU A 265 21.48 13.29 -29.71
C GLU A 265 21.48 12.66 -28.31
N THR A 266 22.58 11.97 -27.98
CA THR A 266 22.77 11.30 -26.67
C THR A 266 23.74 12.05 -25.77
N VAL A 267 23.40 12.23 -24.50
CA VAL A 267 24.31 12.67 -23.44
C VAL A 267 24.76 11.46 -22.63
N ILE A 268 26.07 11.28 -22.49
CA ILE A 268 26.69 10.17 -21.76
C ILE A 268 27.41 10.71 -20.54
N ILE A 269 27.18 10.11 -19.37
CA ILE A 269 27.89 10.40 -18.12
C ILE A 269 28.50 9.09 -17.61
N GLU A 270 29.83 9.01 -17.59
CA GLU A 270 30.54 7.74 -17.33
C GLU A 270 31.85 7.90 -16.55
N GLY A 271 32.44 6.80 -16.11
CA GLY A 271 33.77 6.76 -15.52
C GLY A 271 33.83 6.95 -14.01
N ASP A 272 34.76 6.24 -13.38
CA ASP A 272 35.02 6.33 -11.95
C ASP A 272 35.45 7.74 -11.53
N GLY A 273 34.93 8.19 -10.39
CA GLY A 273 35.20 9.52 -9.84
C GLY A 273 34.34 10.64 -10.45
N THR A 274 33.60 10.38 -11.52
CA THR A 274 32.61 11.32 -12.09
C THR A 274 31.41 11.42 -11.12
N SER A 275 31.15 12.61 -10.54
CA SER A 275 30.12 12.73 -9.49
C SER A 275 29.44 14.09 -9.38
N GLY A 276 28.18 14.14 -8.93
CA GLY A 276 27.50 15.42 -8.63
C GLY A 276 27.00 16.20 -9.85
N ASN A 277 27.17 15.65 -11.05
CA ASN A 277 26.73 16.28 -12.30
C ASN A 277 25.19 16.37 -12.38
N ARG A 278 24.69 17.45 -12.99
CA ARG A 278 23.27 17.77 -13.13
C ARG A 278 22.90 18.03 -14.58
N VAL A 279 21.71 17.57 -14.99
CA VAL A 279 21.10 17.96 -16.28
C VAL A 279 19.73 18.53 -16.01
N GLU A 280 19.50 19.79 -16.38
CA GLU A 280 18.31 20.55 -16.03
C GLU A 280 17.74 21.36 -17.21
N ASN A 281 16.41 21.52 -17.20
CA ASN A 281 15.67 22.39 -18.13
C ASN A 281 15.98 22.14 -19.60
N SER A 282 16.31 20.91 -19.96
CA SER A 282 16.87 20.55 -21.28
C SER A 282 15.88 19.73 -22.11
N SER A 283 16.05 19.68 -23.43
CA SER A 283 15.09 19.00 -24.33
C SER A 283 15.74 18.28 -25.52
N GLY A 284 15.03 17.28 -26.05
CA GLY A 284 15.36 16.60 -27.31
C GLY A 284 16.59 15.67 -27.29
N MET A 285 17.00 15.21 -26.10
CA MET A 285 18.13 14.30 -25.88
C MET A 285 17.69 12.94 -25.30
N SER A 286 18.55 11.94 -25.46
CA SER A 286 18.58 10.72 -24.61
C SER A 286 19.76 10.79 -23.65
N LEU A 287 19.66 10.15 -22.48
CA LEU A 287 20.70 10.18 -21.44
C LEU A 287 21.15 8.76 -21.09
N LEU A 288 22.47 8.53 -21.06
CA LEU A 288 23.08 7.28 -20.63
C LEU A 288 24.04 7.56 -19.47
N ILE A 289 23.81 6.95 -18.31
CA ILE A 289 24.69 6.99 -17.15
C ILE A 289 25.24 5.60 -16.91
N ARG A 290 26.57 5.44 -16.85
CA ARG A 290 27.20 4.13 -16.69
C ARG A 290 28.58 4.17 -16.01
N ASP A 291 29.19 3.00 -15.89
CA ASP A 291 30.63 2.80 -15.63
C ASP A 291 31.19 3.62 -14.45
N GLY A 292 30.51 3.62 -13.30
CA GLY A 292 31.03 4.20 -12.06
C GLY A 292 30.64 5.66 -11.78
N ALA A 293 29.80 6.26 -12.63
CA ALA A 293 29.23 7.58 -12.37
C ALA A 293 28.36 7.57 -11.09
N THR A 294 28.51 8.59 -10.23
CA THR A 294 27.78 8.66 -8.96
C THR A 294 27.08 10.00 -8.73
N ASN A 295 26.07 10.02 -7.86
CA ASN A 295 25.43 11.26 -7.38
C ASN A 295 24.91 12.19 -8.50
N THR A 296 24.49 11.63 -9.64
CA THR A 296 23.99 12.40 -10.78
C THR A 296 22.52 12.76 -10.60
N THR A 297 22.12 14.01 -10.88
CA THR A 297 20.73 14.45 -10.82
C THR A 297 20.22 14.89 -12.18
N ILE A 298 19.02 14.44 -12.55
CA ILE A 298 18.38 14.73 -13.84
C ILE A 298 17.03 15.36 -13.56
N GLY A 299 16.88 16.63 -13.93
CA GLY A 299 15.76 17.49 -13.59
C GLY A 299 15.09 18.11 -14.82
N SER A 300 13.77 18.28 -14.81
CA SER A 300 13.06 19.17 -15.75
C SER A 300 13.36 18.93 -17.25
N LEU A 301 13.59 17.68 -17.65
CA LEU A 301 13.75 17.33 -19.06
C LEU A 301 12.40 17.26 -19.77
N VAL A 302 12.35 17.70 -21.04
CA VAL A 302 11.16 17.59 -21.89
C VAL A 302 11.51 16.88 -23.19
N SER A 303 10.85 15.75 -23.47
CA SER A 303 10.92 15.12 -24.80
C SER A 303 10.10 15.95 -25.81
N GLY A 304 10.68 16.32 -26.96
CA GLY A 304 9.98 17.10 -27.98
C GLY A 304 8.86 16.32 -28.70
N ARG A 305 7.69 16.94 -28.90
CA ARG A 305 6.60 16.41 -29.75
C ARG A 305 7.09 16.27 -31.19
N GLY A 306 7.00 15.08 -31.76
CA GLY A 306 7.29 14.85 -33.19
C GLY A 306 8.73 14.42 -33.49
N ASN A 307 9.56 14.14 -32.48
CA ASN A 307 10.79 13.39 -32.71
C ASN A 307 10.41 11.91 -32.88
N THR A 308 10.08 11.51 -34.10
CA THR A 308 10.23 10.12 -34.49
C THR A 308 11.72 9.81 -34.41
N PHE A 309 12.17 9.27 -33.27
CA PHE A 309 13.46 8.63 -33.12
C PHE A 309 13.45 7.34 -33.95
N SER A 310 13.27 7.46 -35.27
CA SER A 310 13.03 6.34 -36.16
C SER A 310 14.21 5.39 -36.27
N ASN A 311 15.40 5.78 -35.75
CA ASN A 311 16.64 5.03 -35.87
C ASN A 311 17.47 4.89 -34.59
N LEU A 312 17.03 5.36 -33.40
CA LEU A 312 17.79 5.17 -32.16
C LEU A 312 17.10 4.23 -31.19
N PRO A 313 17.69 3.07 -30.89
CA PRO A 313 17.07 2.03 -30.07
C PRO A 313 17.24 2.24 -28.57
N LEU A 314 17.54 3.44 -28.03
CA LEU A 314 17.87 3.62 -26.61
C LEU A 314 16.67 4.13 -25.76
N PRO A 315 16.58 3.78 -24.47
CA PRO A 315 15.63 4.42 -23.54
C PRO A 315 15.96 5.92 -23.40
N PHE A 316 14.98 6.75 -23.04
CA PHE A 316 15.23 8.20 -22.87
C PHE A 316 16.24 8.49 -21.77
N ILE A 317 16.16 7.73 -20.66
CA ILE A 317 17.19 7.71 -19.62
C ILE A 317 17.55 6.25 -19.35
N SER A 318 18.82 5.91 -19.51
CA SER A 318 19.39 4.63 -19.09
C SER A 318 20.39 4.85 -17.97
N VAL A 319 20.28 4.08 -16.88
CA VAL A 319 21.27 4.04 -15.80
C VAL A 319 21.78 2.62 -15.69
N GLN A 320 23.08 2.42 -15.89
CA GLN A 320 23.67 1.09 -16.04
C GLN A 320 24.90 0.90 -15.12
N GLY A 321 25.15 -0.34 -14.68
CA GLY A 321 26.43 -0.76 -14.08
C GLY A 321 26.47 -0.79 -12.55
N ALA A 322 27.10 -1.84 -12.01
CA ALA A 322 27.13 -2.16 -10.57
C ALA A 322 27.76 -1.08 -9.67
N THR A 323 28.67 -0.29 -10.22
CA THR A 323 29.36 0.79 -9.52
C THR A 323 28.62 2.13 -9.62
N THR A 324 27.61 2.23 -10.50
CA THR A 324 26.78 3.42 -10.68
C THR A 324 25.76 3.54 -9.56
N LYS A 325 25.80 4.64 -8.81
CA LYS A 325 24.93 4.83 -7.63
C LYS A 325 24.56 6.27 -7.30
N GLY A 326 23.45 6.46 -6.58
CA GLY A 326 23.02 7.76 -6.09
C GLY A 326 22.38 8.64 -7.18
N VAL A 327 21.80 8.04 -8.21
CA VAL A 327 21.18 8.75 -9.34
C VAL A 327 19.77 9.20 -8.98
N ARG A 328 19.43 10.47 -9.25
CA ARG A 328 18.10 11.04 -9.04
C ARG A 328 17.50 11.52 -10.36
N ILE A 329 16.28 11.08 -10.69
CA ILE A 329 15.55 11.45 -11.91
C ILE A 329 14.23 12.09 -11.50
N ILE A 330 14.09 13.41 -11.60
CA ILE A 330 13.02 14.19 -10.93
C ILE A 330 12.40 15.20 -11.89
N GLY A 331 11.06 15.34 -11.89
CA GLY A 331 10.38 16.43 -12.61
C GLY A 331 10.50 16.40 -14.14
N ASN A 332 10.80 15.24 -14.73
CA ASN A 332 10.95 15.10 -16.18
C ASN A 332 9.62 14.76 -16.87
N ARG A 333 9.48 15.09 -18.16
CA ARG A 333 8.32 14.78 -18.99
C ARG A 333 8.71 14.03 -20.26
N PHE A 334 8.17 12.82 -20.41
CA PHE A 334 8.37 11.93 -21.56
C PHE A 334 7.03 11.64 -22.24
N GLU A 335 6.90 11.97 -23.52
CA GLU A 335 5.69 11.79 -24.34
C GLU A 335 6.05 11.20 -25.71
N GLY A 336 5.63 9.97 -26.01
CA GLY A 336 5.63 9.42 -27.36
C GLY A 336 6.94 8.78 -27.89
N ALA A 337 7.70 8.01 -27.09
CA ALA A 337 8.65 7.05 -27.68
C ALA A 337 7.89 6.01 -28.50
N SER A 338 8.44 5.64 -29.67
CA SER A 338 7.93 4.67 -30.64
C SER A 338 7.07 3.53 -30.06
N SER A 339 5.98 3.17 -30.74
CA SER A 339 5.05 2.09 -30.33
C SER A 339 5.62 0.66 -30.42
N GLU A 340 6.86 0.48 -30.89
CA GLU A 340 7.50 -0.83 -31.05
C GLU A 340 8.63 -1.02 -30.01
N GLY A 341 8.68 -2.19 -29.38
CA GLY A 341 9.74 -2.60 -28.43
C GLY A 341 9.28 -2.85 -26.99
N THR A 342 10.25 -3.17 -26.13
CA THR A 342 10.06 -3.48 -24.69
C THR A 342 10.79 -2.49 -23.77
N ARG A 343 11.40 -1.43 -24.32
CA ARG A 343 12.22 -0.49 -23.53
C ARG A 343 11.38 0.46 -22.68
N GLY A 344 11.92 0.81 -21.52
CA GLY A 344 11.35 1.83 -20.63
C GLY A 344 11.69 3.25 -21.09
N ALA A 345 10.83 4.23 -20.80
CA ALA A 345 11.23 5.64 -20.87
C ALA A 345 12.39 5.92 -19.90
N ILE A 346 12.33 5.30 -18.73
CA ILE A 346 13.45 5.21 -17.79
C ILE A 346 13.81 3.74 -17.62
N GLU A 347 15.09 3.41 -17.83
CA GLU A 347 15.62 2.04 -17.71
C GLU A 347 16.79 2.00 -16.74
N ILE A 348 16.70 1.13 -15.73
CA ILE A 348 17.75 0.92 -14.72
C ILE A 348 18.26 -0.51 -14.85
N GLU A 349 19.56 -0.68 -15.10
CA GLU A 349 20.20 -1.99 -15.28
C GLU A 349 21.42 -2.13 -14.37
N ASN A 350 21.36 -3.05 -13.41
CA ASN A 350 22.49 -3.34 -12.51
C ASN A 350 23.01 -2.12 -11.71
N ALA A 351 22.21 -1.07 -11.48
CA ALA A 351 22.61 0.12 -10.72
C ALA A 351 22.01 0.14 -9.31
N GLN A 352 22.59 0.93 -8.39
CA GLN A 352 22.16 0.99 -6.98
C GLN A 352 21.76 2.41 -6.54
N ASP A 353 21.02 2.53 -5.45
CA ASP A 353 20.59 3.81 -4.85
C ASP A 353 20.00 4.80 -5.87
N VAL A 354 19.06 4.33 -6.69
CA VAL A 354 18.40 5.16 -7.70
C VAL A 354 17.05 5.67 -7.19
N GLN A 355 16.79 6.95 -7.37
CA GLN A 355 15.51 7.58 -7.07
C GLN A 355 14.86 8.12 -8.35
N ILE A 356 13.64 7.68 -8.64
CA ILE A 356 12.82 8.13 -9.76
C ILE A 356 11.61 8.88 -9.19
N GLY A 357 11.63 10.20 -9.30
CA GLY A 357 10.63 11.12 -8.76
C GLY A 357 11.03 11.68 -7.38
N SER A 358 10.12 12.38 -6.73
CA SER A 358 10.39 13.17 -5.52
C SER A 358 9.42 12.83 -4.41
N ASP A 359 9.86 12.84 -3.16
CA ASP A 359 9.01 12.77 -1.96
C ASP A 359 8.35 14.12 -1.62
N GLN A 360 8.92 15.24 -2.10
CA GLN A 360 8.32 16.57 -2.04
C GLN A 360 7.32 16.73 -3.21
N GLY A 361 6.04 16.92 -2.91
CA GLY A 361 4.87 16.70 -3.78
C GLY A 361 4.75 17.44 -5.14
N ALA A 362 5.79 18.14 -5.62
CA ALA A 362 5.82 18.81 -6.92
C ALA A 362 6.93 18.31 -7.88
N GLY A 363 7.63 17.21 -7.58
CA GLY A 363 8.79 16.72 -8.35
C GLY A 363 8.62 15.38 -9.09
N GLY A 364 7.40 14.91 -9.31
CA GLY A 364 7.15 13.65 -10.03
C GLY A 364 7.53 13.71 -11.51
N ASN A 365 8.00 12.60 -12.09
CA ASN A 365 8.12 12.50 -13.55
C ASN A 365 6.75 12.22 -14.18
N THR A 366 6.53 12.72 -15.39
CA THR A 366 5.35 12.45 -16.22
C THR A 366 5.75 11.61 -17.43
N ILE A 367 5.27 10.37 -17.52
CA ILE A 367 5.64 9.40 -18.55
C ILE A 367 4.37 8.93 -19.28
N ILE A 368 4.20 9.36 -20.53
CA ILE A 368 2.97 9.19 -21.31
C ILE A 368 3.23 8.58 -22.69
N LYS A 369 2.43 7.60 -23.11
CA LYS A 369 2.48 7.01 -24.47
C LYS A 369 3.84 6.41 -24.86
N ASN A 370 4.42 5.60 -23.97
CA ASN A 370 5.66 4.85 -24.22
C ASN A 370 5.39 3.33 -24.23
N PRO A 371 6.30 2.50 -24.77
CA PRO A 371 6.20 1.04 -24.66
C PRO A 371 6.18 0.55 -23.22
N CYS A 372 7.09 1.07 -22.39
CA CYS A 372 7.10 0.86 -20.95
C CYS A 372 7.39 2.18 -20.24
N GLY A 373 6.71 2.46 -19.14
CA GLY A 373 6.97 3.65 -18.34
C GLY A 373 8.36 3.60 -17.70
N ILE A 374 8.55 2.64 -16.80
CA ILE A 374 9.81 2.42 -16.09
C ILE A 374 10.16 0.93 -16.14
N LEU A 375 11.41 0.63 -16.51
CA LEU A 375 11.95 -0.72 -16.60
C LEU A 375 13.16 -0.89 -15.65
N LEU A 376 13.08 -1.86 -14.74
CA LEU A 376 14.18 -2.23 -13.86
C LEU A 376 14.70 -3.61 -14.26
N LYS A 377 16.02 -3.77 -14.39
CA LYS A 377 16.71 -5.02 -14.72
C LYS A 377 17.84 -5.26 -13.72
N LYS A 378 17.69 -6.25 -12.83
CA LYS A 378 18.69 -6.58 -11.80
C LYS A 378 19.16 -5.36 -10.99
N ALA A 379 18.24 -4.49 -10.58
CA ALA A 379 18.61 -3.25 -9.91
C ALA A 379 18.85 -3.47 -8.40
N GLY A 380 19.71 -2.67 -7.79
CA GLY A 380 19.91 -2.67 -6.34
C GLY A 380 18.75 -1.99 -5.60
N LYS A 381 19.08 -0.99 -4.79
CA LYS A 381 18.07 -0.19 -4.08
C LYS A 381 17.45 0.85 -5.02
N VAL A 382 16.14 0.80 -5.25
CA VAL A 382 15.42 1.74 -6.13
C VAL A 382 14.18 2.30 -5.44
N LYS A 383 13.98 3.61 -5.52
CA LYS A 383 12.76 4.29 -5.05
C LYS A 383 12.05 4.95 -6.23
N ILE A 384 10.77 4.64 -6.42
CA ILE A 384 9.92 5.24 -7.45
C ILE A 384 8.79 6.01 -6.74
N LEU A 385 8.87 7.34 -6.76
CA LEU A 385 8.12 8.22 -5.88
C LEU A 385 7.30 9.26 -6.66
N ASN A 386 5.99 9.32 -6.41
CA ASN A 386 5.09 10.38 -6.88
C ASN A 386 5.13 10.66 -8.40
N ASN A 387 5.31 9.63 -9.24
CA ASN A 387 5.30 9.78 -10.71
C ASN A 387 3.90 9.63 -11.30
N LEU A 388 3.66 10.28 -12.45
CA LEU A 388 2.50 10.06 -13.31
C LEU A 388 2.91 9.18 -14.49
N ILE A 389 2.34 7.97 -14.59
CA ILE A 389 2.66 6.98 -15.64
C ILE A 389 1.35 6.60 -16.32
N SER A 390 1.11 7.15 -17.52
CA SER A 390 -0.20 7.07 -18.16
C SER A 390 -0.16 6.69 -19.64
N GLU A 391 -1.16 5.96 -20.12
CA GLU A 391 -1.33 5.63 -21.55
C GLU A 391 -0.12 4.90 -22.18
N ASN A 392 0.66 4.17 -21.39
CA ASN A 392 1.78 3.35 -21.88
C ASN A 392 1.28 1.92 -22.21
N ARG A 393 2.02 1.16 -23.02
CA ARG A 393 1.68 -0.27 -23.20
C ARG A 393 1.88 -1.04 -21.88
N SER A 394 2.97 -0.78 -21.17
CA SER A 394 3.28 -1.30 -19.83
C SER A 394 3.53 -0.14 -18.87
N GLY A 395 3.02 -0.20 -17.63
CA GLY A 395 3.29 0.80 -16.60
C GLY A 395 4.73 0.72 -16.07
N ILE A 396 4.91 0.09 -14.90
CA ILE A 396 6.22 -0.18 -14.31
C ILE A 396 6.51 -1.67 -14.36
N ARG A 397 7.72 -2.04 -14.76
CA ARG A 397 8.17 -3.42 -14.89
C ARG A 397 9.52 -3.59 -14.21
N ALA A 398 9.62 -4.57 -13.32
CA ALA A 398 10.87 -4.96 -12.67
C ALA A 398 11.16 -6.43 -12.98
N GLU A 399 12.30 -6.70 -13.61
CA GLU A 399 12.73 -8.02 -14.06
C GLU A 399 14.09 -8.41 -13.43
N GLY A 400 14.25 -9.69 -13.10
CA GLY A 400 15.48 -10.25 -12.50
C GLY A 400 15.66 -9.94 -11.02
N SER A 401 16.79 -10.36 -10.44
CA SER A 401 17.11 -10.24 -9.01
C SER A 401 17.31 -8.77 -8.61
N SER A 402 16.20 -8.08 -8.34
CA SER A 402 16.20 -6.71 -7.85
C SER A 402 16.03 -6.70 -6.33
N TYR A 403 16.95 -6.08 -5.59
CA TYR A 403 17.06 -6.34 -4.15
C TYR A 403 16.01 -5.61 -3.32
N GLU A 404 15.96 -4.27 -3.39
CA GLU A 404 15.06 -3.46 -2.55
C GLU A 404 14.37 -2.38 -3.39
N VAL A 405 13.09 -2.56 -3.70
CA VAL A 405 12.34 -1.60 -4.52
C VAL A 405 11.12 -1.05 -3.78
N THR A 406 11.02 0.27 -3.72
CA THR A 406 9.88 0.99 -3.13
C THR A 406 9.13 1.76 -4.19
N PHE A 407 7.82 1.56 -4.28
CA PHE A 407 6.90 2.29 -5.14
C PHE A 407 5.96 3.08 -4.23
N GLN A 408 6.05 4.41 -4.22
CA GLN A 408 5.24 5.23 -3.32
C GLN A 408 4.56 6.40 -4.00
N GLY A 409 3.25 6.58 -3.79
CA GLY A 409 2.54 7.79 -4.23
C GLY A 409 2.37 7.94 -5.75
N ASN A 410 2.68 6.92 -6.54
CA ASN A 410 2.61 7.01 -7.99
C ASN A 410 1.16 6.92 -8.48
N LYS A 411 0.85 7.70 -9.52
CA LYS A 411 -0.41 7.61 -10.28
C LYS A 411 -0.15 6.87 -11.58
N ILE A 412 -0.65 5.65 -11.70
CA ILE A 412 -0.39 4.73 -12.81
C ILE A 412 -1.72 4.39 -13.48
N GLU A 413 -2.00 4.99 -14.64
CA GLU A 413 -3.33 4.88 -15.23
C GLU A 413 -3.34 4.56 -16.73
N ARG A 414 -4.40 3.89 -17.21
CA ARG A 414 -4.63 3.63 -18.64
C ARG A 414 -3.49 2.88 -19.34
N ASN A 415 -2.74 2.04 -18.62
CA ASN A 415 -1.67 1.26 -19.23
C ASN A 415 -2.21 -0.08 -19.76
N GLY A 416 -1.79 -0.48 -20.96
CA GLY A 416 -2.40 -1.60 -21.69
C GLY A 416 -2.31 -2.96 -21.00
N GLU A 417 -1.14 -3.34 -20.50
CA GLU A 417 -0.87 -4.70 -19.98
C GLU A 417 -0.99 -4.79 -18.45
N PHE A 418 -0.35 -3.88 -17.72
CA PHE A 418 -0.34 -3.84 -16.25
C PHE A 418 0.07 -2.45 -15.74
N GLY A 419 -0.33 -2.14 -14.50
CA GLY A 419 0.17 -0.99 -13.76
C GLY A 419 1.57 -1.26 -13.20
N ILE A 420 1.72 -2.31 -12.38
CA ILE A 420 3.01 -2.75 -11.85
C ILE A 420 3.19 -4.25 -12.11
N LEU A 421 4.32 -4.62 -12.70
CA LEU A 421 4.78 -6.00 -12.85
C LEU A 421 6.13 -6.16 -12.17
N ILE A 422 6.24 -7.17 -11.32
CA ILE A 422 7.49 -7.62 -10.72
C ILE A 422 7.65 -9.10 -11.05
N ASP A 423 8.70 -9.41 -11.78
CA ASP A 423 9.06 -10.76 -12.19
C ASP A 423 10.55 -11.00 -11.90
N GLY A 424 10.85 -11.35 -10.65
CA GLY A 424 12.23 -11.46 -10.19
C GLY A 424 12.47 -12.76 -9.48
N ASN A 425 13.20 -13.70 -10.08
CA ASN A 425 13.79 -14.82 -9.33
C ASN A 425 14.81 -14.24 -8.34
N ASP A 426 14.43 -14.11 -7.06
CA ASP A 426 15.24 -13.65 -5.92
C ASP A 426 15.18 -12.15 -5.59
N ALA A 427 14.02 -11.50 -5.76
CA ALA A 427 13.85 -10.14 -5.25
C ALA A 427 13.67 -10.14 -3.71
N SER A 428 14.53 -9.42 -2.97
CA SER A 428 14.55 -9.58 -1.50
C SER A 428 13.43 -8.85 -0.78
N LYS A 429 13.17 -7.57 -1.13
CA LYS A 429 12.19 -6.73 -0.44
C LYS A 429 11.51 -5.76 -1.39
N ILE A 430 10.18 -5.84 -1.46
CA ILE A 430 9.35 -4.98 -2.29
C ILE A 430 8.31 -4.28 -1.42
N ALA A 431 8.21 -2.96 -1.56
CA ALA A 431 7.16 -2.16 -0.91
C ALA A 431 6.39 -1.35 -1.95
N ILE A 432 5.07 -1.57 -2.05
CA ILE A 432 4.16 -0.83 -2.93
C ILE A 432 3.15 -0.12 -2.03
N GLU A 433 3.30 1.18 -1.88
CA GLU A 433 2.59 1.96 -0.87
C GLU A 433 1.90 3.21 -1.44
N LYS A 434 0.64 3.47 -1.08
CA LYS A 434 -0.03 4.75 -1.39
C LYS A 434 -0.11 5.09 -2.89
N ASN A 435 -0.09 4.10 -3.79
CA ASN A 435 -0.19 4.33 -5.22
C ASN A 435 -1.65 4.30 -5.67
N THR A 436 -1.97 5.06 -6.72
CA THR A 436 -3.27 4.99 -7.41
C THR A 436 -3.06 4.31 -8.76
N LEU A 437 -3.67 3.14 -8.95
CA LEU A 437 -3.63 2.36 -10.17
C LEU A 437 -5.04 2.29 -10.76
N SER A 438 -5.27 2.86 -11.95
CA SER A 438 -6.61 2.86 -12.57
C SER A 438 -6.61 2.54 -14.06
N GLN A 439 -7.61 1.78 -14.53
CA GLN A 439 -7.79 1.50 -15.97
C GLN A 439 -6.59 0.78 -16.62
N ASN A 440 -5.87 -0.04 -15.87
CA ASN A 440 -4.73 -0.81 -16.39
C ASN A 440 -5.15 -2.23 -16.81
N GLY A 441 -4.40 -2.91 -17.67
CA GLY A 441 -4.69 -4.31 -18.03
C GLY A 441 -4.78 -5.24 -16.80
N ALA A 442 -3.79 -5.19 -15.92
CA ALA A 442 -3.84 -5.71 -14.56
C ALA A 442 -3.37 -4.63 -13.57
N GLY A 443 -3.81 -4.67 -12.32
CA GLY A 443 -3.33 -3.71 -11.31
C GLY A 443 -1.87 -3.96 -10.95
N ILE A 444 -1.65 -4.95 -10.09
CA ILE A 444 -0.33 -5.36 -9.60
C ILE A 444 -0.13 -6.86 -9.88
N LYS A 445 1.00 -7.22 -10.49
CA LYS A 445 1.43 -8.62 -10.71
C LYS A 445 2.83 -8.82 -10.11
N ILE A 446 2.99 -9.84 -9.28
CA ILE A 446 4.24 -10.10 -8.57
C ILE A 446 4.59 -11.59 -8.61
N SER A 447 5.86 -11.91 -8.86
CA SER A 447 6.41 -13.25 -8.73
C SER A 447 7.87 -13.20 -8.26
N GLY A 448 8.27 -14.17 -7.45
CA GLY A 448 9.67 -14.38 -7.05
C GLY A 448 10.17 -13.47 -5.90
N VAL A 449 9.28 -12.94 -5.07
CA VAL A 449 9.65 -11.99 -4.00
C VAL A 449 9.77 -12.67 -2.64
N SER A 450 10.85 -12.42 -1.89
CA SER A 450 10.99 -12.93 -0.52
C SER A 450 10.13 -12.18 0.48
N ASP A 451 10.20 -10.84 0.51
CA ASP A 451 9.47 -10.00 1.47
C ASP A 451 8.64 -8.92 0.77
N LEU A 452 7.32 -9.01 0.88
CA LEU A 452 6.39 -8.14 0.18
C LEU A 452 5.55 -7.29 1.14
N LEU A 453 5.46 -5.99 0.86
CA LEU A 453 4.47 -5.08 1.46
C LEU A 453 3.65 -4.41 0.37
N ILE A 454 2.33 -4.59 0.38
CA ILE A 454 1.39 -3.84 -0.45
C ILE A 454 0.40 -3.14 0.47
N SER A 455 0.55 -1.83 0.64
CA SER A 455 -0.21 -1.07 1.63
C SER A 455 -0.83 0.22 1.11
N GLU A 456 -2.06 0.54 1.51
CA GLU A 456 -2.68 1.86 1.26
C GLU A 456 -2.81 2.24 -0.23
N ASN A 457 -2.84 1.28 -1.15
CA ASN A 457 -3.01 1.56 -2.58
C ASN A 457 -4.50 1.62 -2.97
N GLU A 458 -4.83 2.44 -3.95
CA GLU A 458 -6.12 2.44 -4.64
C GLU A 458 -5.96 1.78 -6.01
N ILE A 459 -6.58 0.61 -6.21
CA ILE A 459 -6.49 -0.19 -7.44
C ILE A 459 -7.89 -0.35 -8.00
N LYS A 460 -8.15 0.26 -9.16
CA LYS A 460 -9.49 0.27 -9.73
C LYS A 460 -9.58 0.06 -11.23
N ASP A 461 -10.72 -0.42 -11.68
CA ASP A 461 -11.06 -0.47 -13.10
C ASP A 461 -10.04 -1.26 -13.95
N SER A 462 -9.36 -2.25 -13.36
CA SER A 462 -8.37 -3.06 -14.08
C SER A 462 -9.05 -4.08 -15.01
N GLY A 463 -8.42 -4.38 -16.15
CA GLY A 463 -8.89 -5.36 -17.12
C GLY A 463 -8.79 -6.83 -16.70
N SER A 464 -8.22 -7.11 -15.52
CA SER A 464 -7.94 -8.43 -14.95
C SER A 464 -7.91 -8.33 -13.42
N ASP A 465 -7.13 -9.18 -12.74
CA ASP A 465 -6.98 -9.18 -11.28
C ASP A 465 -6.46 -7.82 -10.77
N GLY A 466 -6.95 -7.40 -9.59
CA GLY A 466 -6.46 -6.21 -8.91
C GLY A 466 -5.03 -6.39 -8.42
N ILE A 467 -4.80 -7.41 -7.58
CA ILE A 467 -3.48 -7.87 -7.14
C ILE A 467 -3.35 -9.36 -7.43
N ARG A 468 -2.29 -9.75 -8.12
CA ARG A 468 -1.93 -11.16 -8.34
C ARG A 468 -0.52 -11.45 -7.85
N ILE A 469 -0.42 -12.38 -6.90
CA ILE A 469 0.83 -12.92 -6.37
C ILE A 469 1.03 -14.32 -6.97
N GLY A 470 1.94 -14.39 -7.93
CA GLY A 470 2.45 -15.60 -8.56
C GLY A 470 3.29 -16.43 -7.60
N TYR A 471 4.21 -15.83 -6.86
CA TYR A 471 5.02 -16.49 -5.82
C TYR A 471 5.59 -15.44 -4.87
N SER A 472 5.45 -15.67 -3.56
CA SER A 472 6.12 -14.88 -2.53
C SER A 472 6.36 -15.72 -1.27
N GLU A 473 7.51 -15.54 -0.61
CA GLU A 473 7.87 -16.32 0.59
C GLU A 473 7.14 -15.84 1.84
N ARG A 474 6.96 -14.52 1.97
CA ARG A 474 6.15 -13.85 2.99
C ARG A 474 5.65 -12.50 2.48
N GLY A 475 4.60 -11.97 3.08
CA GLY A 475 4.15 -10.63 2.74
C GLY A 475 2.91 -10.14 3.46
N ASN A 476 2.68 -8.83 3.39
CA ASN A 476 1.53 -8.15 3.95
C ASN A 476 0.80 -7.38 2.85
N ILE A 477 -0.50 -7.66 2.70
CA ILE A 477 -1.42 -6.91 1.83
C ILE A 477 -2.43 -6.25 2.76
N GLU A 478 -2.33 -4.94 2.94
CA GLU A 478 -3.13 -4.24 3.94
C GLU A 478 -3.64 -2.85 3.56
N ARG A 479 -4.81 -2.46 4.09
CA ARG A 479 -5.36 -1.10 3.91
C ARG A 479 -5.51 -0.66 2.44
N ASN A 480 -5.59 -1.58 1.49
CA ASN A 480 -5.78 -1.25 0.08
C ASN A 480 -7.28 -1.11 -0.24
N LEU A 481 -7.59 -0.24 -1.20
CA LEU A 481 -8.90 -0.12 -1.83
C LEU A 481 -8.84 -0.77 -3.23
N ILE A 482 -9.55 -1.87 -3.45
CA ILE A 482 -9.49 -2.68 -4.67
C ILE A 482 -10.89 -2.83 -5.26
N THR A 483 -11.20 -2.12 -6.34
CA THR A 483 -12.60 -2.02 -6.81
C THR A 483 -12.80 -1.99 -8.31
N ARG A 484 -13.93 -2.51 -8.83
CA ARG A 484 -14.27 -2.45 -10.27
C ARG A 484 -13.28 -3.14 -11.20
N ASN A 485 -12.53 -4.13 -10.72
CA ASN A 485 -11.63 -4.90 -11.57
C ASN A 485 -12.37 -6.05 -12.26
N LYS A 486 -12.00 -6.39 -13.50
CA LYS A 486 -12.63 -7.49 -14.27
C LYS A 486 -12.22 -8.90 -13.82
N GLY A 487 -11.35 -9.03 -12.83
CA GLY A 487 -10.83 -10.29 -12.31
C GLY A 487 -11.02 -10.41 -10.80
N ILE A 488 -10.16 -11.21 -10.17
CA ILE A 488 -10.14 -11.39 -8.71
C ILE A 488 -9.52 -10.15 -8.06
N GLY A 489 -10.06 -9.71 -6.92
CA GLY A 489 -9.50 -8.59 -6.16
C GLY A 489 -8.06 -8.86 -5.72
N VAL A 490 -7.85 -9.93 -4.94
CA VAL A 490 -6.53 -10.42 -4.52
C VAL A 490 -6.39 -11.91 -4.80
N HIS A 491 -5.42 -12.29 -5.63
CA HIS A 491 -5.19 -13.67 -6.06
C HIS A 491 -3.79 -14.14 -5.64
N ILE A 492 -3.71 -15.20 -4.84
CA ILE A 492 -2.47 -15.83 -4.36
C ILE A 492 -2.32 -17.22 -4.99
N SER A 493 -1.15 -17.49 -5.59
CA SER A 493 -0.88 -18.69 -6.39
C SER A 493 0.54 -19.25 -6.21
N ASN A 494 0.82 -20.36 -6.90
CA ASN A 494 2.09 -21.13 -6.98
C ASN A 494 2.81 -21.36 -5.64
N GLY A 495 2.07 -21.74 -4.60
CA GLY A 495 2.65 -22.16 -3.32
C GLY A 495 3.24 -21.02 -2.48
N SER A 496 2.83 -19.76 -2.74
CA SER A 496 3.16 -18.61 -1.89
C SER A 496 2.81 -18.87 -0.43
N ARG A 497 3.61 -18.39 0.53
CA ARG A 497 3.43 -18.69 1.97
C ARG A 497 3.45 -17.41 2.81
N TYR A 498 2.92 -17.48 4.03
CA TYR A 498 2.98 -16.40 5.03
C TYR A 498 2.53 -15.04 4.48
N ILE A 499 1.46 -15.04 3.66
CA ILE A 499 0.85 -13.84 3.08
C ILE A 499 -0.34 -13.44 3.94
N SER A 500 -0.16 -12.36 4.70
CA SER A 500 -1.19 -11.77 5.55
C SER A 500 -2.01 -10.77 4.75
N ILE A 501 -3.29 -11.06 4.57
CA ILE A 501 -4.26 -10.19 3.90
C ILE A 501 -5.18 -9.61 4.97
N ARG A 502 -5.03 -8.32 5.29
CA ARG A 502 -5.77 -7.71 6.41
C ARG A 502 -6.30 -6.31 6.10
N SER A 503 -7.49 -5.99 6.59
CA SER A 503 -8.04 -4.62 6.56
C SER A 503 -8.04 -3.98 5.17
N ASN A 504 -8.25 -4.75 4.10
CA ASN A 504 -8.46 -4.24 2.74
C ASN A 504 -9.96 -4.00 2.48
N ALA A 505 -10.29 -3.03 1.64
CA ALA A 505 -11.63 -2.82 1.11
C ALA A 505 -11.64 -3.31 -0.34
N ILE A 506 -12.30 -4.43 -0.62
CA ILE A 506 -12.25 -5.09 -1.93
C ILE A 506 -13.68 -5.21 -2.42
N TYR A 507 -14.14 -4.45 -3.42
CA TYR A 507 -15.55 -4.51 -3.85
C TYR A 507 -15.86 -4.07 -5.28
N ASP A 508 -17.01 -4.49 -5.82
CA ASP A 508 -17.43 -4.30 -7.23
C ASP A 508 -16.51 -5.00 -8.25
N ASN A 509 -15.80 -6.07 -7.90
CA ASN A 509 -14.95 -6.81 -8.85
C ASN A 509 -15.75 -7.94 -9.49
N THR A 510 -15.60 -8.18 -10.79
CA THR A 510 -16.40 -9.23 -11.47
C THR A 510 -15.93 -10.65 -11.15
N GLY A 511 -14.76 -10.80 -10.51
CA GLY A 511 -14.27 -12.06 -9.95
C GLY A 511 -14.31 -12.04 -8.42
N LYS A 512 -13.86 -13.13 -7.78
CA LYS A 512 -13.84 -13.23 -6.31
C LYS A 512 -13.10 -12.06 -5.65
N GLY A 513 -13.53 -11.65 -4.47
CA GLY A 513 -12.80 -10.69 -3.64
C GLY A 513 -11.37 -11.16 -3.36
N ILE A 514 -11.22 -12.32 -2.72
CA ILE A 514 -9.94 -12.98 -2.48
C ILE A 514 -9.98 -14.40 -3.10
N ALA A 515 -8.85 -14.87 -3.62
CA ALA A 515 -8.67 -16.24 -4.04
C ALA A 515 -7.27 -16.73 -3.67
N ILE A 516 -7.20 -17.86 -2.98
CA ILE A 516 -5.95 -18.51 -2.59
C ILE A 516 -5.96 -19.92 -3.17
N GLU A 517 -5.01 -20.23 -4.06
CA GLU A 517 -4.88 -21.55 -4.66
C GLU A 517 -4.43 -22.61 -3.63
N ARG A 518 -4.79 -23.88 -3.88
CA ARG A 518 -4.44 -25.01 -3.01
C ARG A 518 -2.92 -25.11 -2.82
N GLY A 519 -2.47 -25.36 -1.59
CA GLY A 519 -1.05 -25.44 -1.25
C GLY A 519 -0.38 -24.09 -1.00
N CYS A 520 -1.11 -22.98 -1.14
CA CYS A 520 -0.67 -21.65 -0.73
C CYS A 520 -1.05 -21.37 0.73
N ASN A 521 -0.31 -20.46 1.36
CA ASN A 521 -0.56 -19.92 2.71
C ASN A 521 -0.66 -21.00 3.82
N GLY A 522 0.06 -22.11 3.64
CA GLY A 522 0.13 -23.19 4.63
C GLY A 522 -1.16 -24.00 4.79
N ASP A 523 -2.11 -23.92 3.85
CA ASP A 523 -3.41 -24.63 3.87
C ASP A 523 -4.16 -24.48 5.21
N ILE A 524 -4.19 -23.27 5.77
CA ILE A 524 -4.94 -23.02 7.01
C ILE A 524 -6.41 -23.38 6.80
N PRO A 525 -6.99 -24.22 7.69
CA PRO A 525 -8.39 -24.58 7.59
C PRO A 525 -9.32 -23.38 7.77
N LYS A 526 -10.35 -23.38 6.94
CA LYS A 526 -11.37 -22.32 6.85
C LYS A 526 -12.12 -22.16 8.19
N PRO A 527 -12.36 -20.92 8.67
CA PRO A 527 -13.30 -20.70 9.78
C PRO A 527 -14.72 -21.08 9.37
N PHE A 528 -15.62 -21.19 10.33
CA PHE A 528 -17.06 -21.30 10.09
C PHE A 528 -17.83 -20.41 11.06
N PHE A 529 -18.97 -19.89 10.62
CA PHE A 529 -19.89 -19.15 11.50
C PHE A 529 -20.80 -20.13 12.23
N THR A 530 -21.04 -19.89 13.53
CA THR A 530 -21.94 -20.71 14.35
C THR A 530 -23.23 -19.98 14.66
N SER A 531 -23.20 -18.65 14.84
CA SER A 531 -24.41 -17.88 15.12
C SER A 531 -24.30 -16.40 14.76
N PHE A 532 -25.46 -15.77 14.52
CA PHE A 532 -25.61 -14.32 14.41
C PHE A 532 -26.82 -13.84 15.20
N LEU A 533 -26.60 -12.93 16.14
CA LEU A 533 -27.63 -12.28 16.93
C LEU A 533 -27.94 -10.90 16.35
N ALA A 534 -29.06 -10.78 15.63
CA ALA A 534 -29.49 -9.54 14.98
C ALA A 534 -29.69 -8.39 15.97
N SER A 535 -30.24 -8.68 17.16
CA SER A 535 -30.50 -7.70 18.23
C SER A 535 -29.23 -7.03 18.76
N SER A 536 -28.13 -7.80 18.87
CA SER A 536 -26.85 -7.31 19.40
C SER A 536 -25.82 -6.98 18.32
N ARG A 537 -26.16 -7.21 17.04
CA ARG A 537 -25.26 -7.19 15.88
C ARG A 537 -24.01 -8.04 16.11
N ARG A 538 -24.09 -9.12 16.89
CA ARG A 538 -22.94 -9.99 17.15
C ARG A 538 -22.97 -11.17 16.22
N ILE A 539 -21.80 -11.45 15.66
CA ILE A 539 -21.53 -12.68 14.93
C ILE A 539 -20.50 -13.48 15.72
N SER A 540 -20.72 -14.78 15.79
CA SER A 540 -19.83 -15.72 16.44
C SER A 540 -19.57 -16.91 15.53
N GLY A 541 -18.41 -17.54 15.71
CA GLY A 541 -18.02 -18.69 14.92
C GLY A 541 -16.92 -19.50 15.59
N GLY A 542 -16.59 -20.60 14.94
CA GLY A 542 -15.52 -21.52 15.33
C GLY A 542 -14.41 -21.54 14.29
N VAL A 543 -13.24 -21.98 14.74
CA VAL A 543 -12.14 -22.36 13.85
C VAL A 543 -11.74 -23.81 14.14
N PRO A 544 -11.27 -24.58 13.14
CA PRO A 544 -10.75 -25.92 13.36
C PRO A 544 -9.61 -25.93 14.39
N SER A 545 -9.41 -27.07 15.08
CA SER A 545 -8.43 -27.22 16.17
C SER A 545 -6.98 -26.89 15.75
N SER A 546 -6.68 -27.00 14.46
CA SER A 546 -5.39 -26.66 13.85
C SER A 546 -5.10 -25.16 13.77
N VAL A 547 -6.11 -24.29 13.87
CA VAL A 547 -5.94 -22.83 13.81
C VAL A 547 -5.47 -22.29 15.17
N PRO A 548 -4.27 -21.69 15.31
CA PRO A 548 -3.71 -21.27 16.60
C PRO A 548 -4.58 -20.30 17.42
N ILE A 549 -4.52 -20.39 18.76
CA ILE A 549 -5.11 -19.38 19.66
C ILE A 549 -4.41 -18.04 19.42
N GLY A 550 -5.16 -16.94 19.47
CA GLY A 550 -4.66 -15.60 19.17
C GLY A 550 -4.67 -15.25 17.68
N SER A 551 -5.06 -16.17 16.80
CA SER A 551 -5.35 -15.85 15.39
C SER A 551 -6.43 -14.77 15.31
N THR A 552 -6.35 -13.90 14.31
CA THR A 552 -7.34 -12.84 14.08
C THR A 552 -8.35 -13.29 13.04
N VAL A 553 -9.63 -13.07 13.30
CA VAL A 553 -10.74 -13.32 12.37
C VAL A 553 -11.31 -11.98 11.94
N GLU A 554 -11.17 -11.64 10.66
CA GLU A 554 -11.82 -10.48 10.06
C GLU A 554 -13.05 -10.94 9.29
N ILE A 555 -14.17 -10.26 9.50
CA ILE A 555 -15.46 -10.62 8.92
C ILE A 555 -15.86 -9.54 7.94
N PHE A 556 -16.24 -9.96 6.75
CA PHE A 556 -16.61 -9.12 5.63
C PHE A 556 -18.03 -9.46 5.17
N GLY A 557 -18.77 -8.44 4.73
CA GLY A 557 -20.08 -8.59 4.11
C GLY A 557 -20.05 -8.06 2.69
N ASP A 558 -20.82 -8.73 1.85
CA ASP A 558 -20.87 -8.55 0.41
C ASP A 558 -22.33 -8.68 -0.05
N ALA A 559 -22.82 -7.77 -0.89
CA ALA A 559 -24.20 -7.82 -1.35
C ALA A 559 -24.42 -8.86 -2.46
N ASP A 560 -23.37 -9.30 -3.16
CA ASP A 560 -23.48 -10.02 -4.44
C ASP A 560 -22.26 -10.90 -4.83
N ASP A 561 -21.40 -11.31 -3.89
CA ASP A 561 -20.15 -12.07 -4.13
C ASP A 561 -19.04 -11.27 -4.88
N GLU A 562 -19.24 -9.98 -5.15
CA GLU A 562 -18.32 -9.10 -5.89
C GLU A 562 -17.49 -8.14 -5.00
N GLY A 563 -17.63 -8.21 -3.67
CA GLY A 563 -16.94 -7.32 -2.76
C GLY A 563 -17.08 -7.43 -1.24
N GLN A 564 -15.96 -7.70 -0.58
CA GLN A 564 -15.77 -7.69 0.87
C GLN A 564 -15.62 -6.27 1.47
N ILE A 565 -16.65 -5.83 2.20
CA ILE A 565 -16.56 -4.71 3.16
C ILE A 565 -16.33 -5.27 4.56
N ARG A 566 -15.30 -4.82 5.28
CA ARG A 566 -15.05 -5.28 6.66
C ARG A 566 -16.17 -4.84 7.61
N LEU A 567 -16.83 -5.82 8.22
CA LEU A 567 -17.90 -5.63 9.18
C LEU A 567 -17.45 -5.81 10.63
N GLY A 568 -16.43 -6.64 10.91
CA GLY A 568 -16.00 -6.89 12.28
C GLY A 568 -14.62 -7.55 12.39
N VAL A 569 -14.08 -7.60 13.61
CA VAL A 569 -12.82 -8.27 13.92
C VAL A 569 -12.85 -8.91 15.31
N ALA A 570 -12.36 -10.14 15.41
CA ALA A 570 -12.23 -10.86 16.67
C ALA A 570 -10.89 -11.60 16.76
N SER A 571 -10.46 -11.92 17.98
CA SER A 571 -9.37 -12.87 18.22
C SER A 571 -9.94 -14.24 18.57
N VAL A 572 -9.30 -15.30 18.06
CA VAL A 572 -9.59 -16.69 18.41
C VAL A 572 -9.19 -16.93 19.86
N ARG A 573 -10.15 -17.35 20.68
CA ARG A 573 -9.97 -17.61 22.12
C ARG A 573 -9.59 -19.07 22.37
N ALA A 574 -9.30 -19.40 23.64
CA ALA A 574 -8.90 -20.74 24.06
C ALA A 574 -9.88 -21.85 23.63
N GLY A 575 -11.19 -21.55 23.61
CA GLY A 575 -12.23 -22.46 23.12
C GLY A 575 -12.35 -22.58 21.60
N ARG A 576 -11.35 -22.10 20.83
CA ARG A 576 -11.35 -22.07 19.34
C ARG A 576 -12.57 -21.39 18.74
N ASN A 577 -13.12 -20.43 19.47
CA ASN A 577 -14.24 -19.61 19.06
C ASN A 577 -13.81 -18.15 18.91
N PHE A 578 -14.60 -17.41 18.14
CA PHE A 578 -14.47 -15.98 17.98
C PHE A 578 -15.85 -15.34 18.07
N SER A 579 -15.90 -14.09 18.53
CA SER A 579 -17.13 -13.30 18.56
C SER A 579 -16.80 -11.82 18.43
N THR A 580 -17.50 -11.13 17.54
CA THR A 580 -17.38 -9.68 17.36
C THR A 580 -18.74 -9.04 17.11
N ARG A 581 -18.88 -7.78 17.50
CA ARG A 581 -19.97 -6.93 17.04
C ARG A 581 -19.67 -6.43 15.62
N LEU A 582 -20.68 -6.38 14.78
CA LEU A 582 -20.61 -5.85 13.42
C LEU A 582 -20.84 -4.34 13.40
N SER A 583 -20.11 -3.65 12.54
CA SER A 583 -20.22 -2.20 12.32
C SER A 583 -21.55 -1.80 11.66
N LYS A 584 -22.17 -2.71 10.89
CA LYS A 584 -23.46 -2.51 10.22
C LYS A 584 -24.39 -3.73 10.42
N PRO A 585 -25.72 -3.55 10.34
CA PRO A 585 -26.68 -4.66 10.30
C PRO A 585 -26.47 -5.52 9.05
N LEU A 586 -26.76 -6.82 9.15
CA LEU A 586 -26.79 -7.73 8.00
C LEU A 586 -28.16 -7.68 7.32
N SER A 587 -28.18 -7.71 5.99
CA SER A 587 -29.39 -7.86 5.17
C SER A 587 -29.56 -9.31 4.72
N SER A 588 -30.81 -9.73 4.51
CA SER A 588 -31.10 -11.06 3.94
C SER A 588 -30.41 -11.22 2.58
N GLY A 589 -29.73 -12.36 2.37
CA GLY A 589 -29.02 -12.65 1.13
C GLY A 589 -27.58 -12.12 1.04
N MET A 590 -27.11 -11.35 2.04
CA MET A 590 -25.72 -10.88 2.09
C MET A 590 -24.76 -12.07 2.14
N HIS A 591 -23.72 -12.06 1.32
CA HIS A 591 -22.63 -13.01 1.40
C HIS A 591 -21.67 -12.59 2.51
N LEU A 592 -21.44 -13.50 3.46
CA LEU A 592 -20.45 -13.29 4.51
C LEU A 592 -19.18 -14.02 4.15
N THR A 593 -18.08 -13.30 4.23
CA THR A 593 -16.76 -13.89 4.11
C THR A 593 -15.99 -13.67 5.41
N ALA A 594 -15.22 -14.65 5.86
CA ALA A 594 -14.29 -14.48 6.96
C ALA A 594 -12.89 -14.84 6.48
N THR A 595 -11.93 -14.01 6.86
CA THR A 595 -10.51 -14.35 6.77
C THR A 595 -9.97 -14.64 8.16
N VAL A 596 -9.16 -15.68 8.28
CA VAL A 596 -8.41 -15.99 9.51
C VAL A 596 -6.94 -15.81 9.24
N THR A 597 -6.28 -14.98 10.03
CA THR A 597 -4.83 -14.81 10.00
C THR A 597 -4.20 -15.36 11.27
N ASP A 598 -3.32 -16.35 11.15
CA ASP A 598 -2.58 -16.92 12.29
C ASP A 598 -1.45 -15.98 12.78
N PRO A 599 -0.85 -16.22 13.96
CA PRO A 599 0.26 -15.40 14.46
C PRO A 599 1.52 -15.43 13.58
N LYS A 600 1.62 -16.38 12.64
CA LYS A 600 2.72 -16.48 11.67
C LYS A 600 2.43 -15.74 10.36
N GLY A 601 1.24 -15.13 10.23
CA GLY A 601 0.84 -14.33 9.08
C GLY A 601 0.18 -15.10 7.93
N ASN A 602 -0.15 -16.37 8.10
CA ASN A 602 -0.89 -17.12 7.09
C ASN A 602 -2.38 -16.79 7.16
N THR A 603 -3.00 -16.51 6.01
CA THR A 603 -4.44 -16.20 5.86
C THR A 603 -5.20 -17.32 5.14
N SER A 604 -6.35 -17.74 5.70
CA SER A 604 -7.38 -18.52 4.98
C SER A 604 -8.64 -17.70 4.75
N GLU A 605 -9.47 -18.12 3.79
CA GLU A 605 -10.76 -17.50 3.47
C GLU A 605 -11.89 -18.53 3.46
N PHE A 606 -13.02 -18.16 4.04
CA PHE A 606 -14.29 -18.88 3.99
C PHE A 606 -15.41 -17.92 3.59
N SER A 607 -16.23 -18.29 2.60
CA SER A 607 -17.47 -17.59 2.28
C SER A 607 -18.69 -18.48 2.53
N THR A 608 -19.77 -17.87 2.98
CA THR A 608 -21.10 -18.49 3.05
C THR A 608 -22.18 -17.43 2.82
N LYS A 609 -23.30 -17.84 2.23
CA LYS A 609 -24.50 -16.99 2.19
C LYS A 609 -25.03 -16.82 3.60
N PHE A 610 -25.20 -15.57 4.05
CA PHE A 610 -25.95 -15.29 5.27
C PHE A 610 -27.41 -15.64 5.02
N LYS A 611 -27.85 -16.71 5.68
CA LYS A 611 -29.27 -16.96 5.90
C LYS A 611 -29.58 -16.43 7.29
N PRO A 612 -30.44 -15.41 7.45
CA PRO A 612 -30.89 -15.02 8.78
C PRO A 612 -31.46 -16.27 9.46
N GLN A 613 -30.89 -16.64 10.61
CA GLN A 613 -31.50 -17.69 11.43
C GLN A 613 -32.84 -17.12 11.89
N THR A 614 -33.92 -17.67 11.34
CA THR A 614 -35.30 -17.36 11.69
C THR A 614 -35.74 -18.01 13.00
N HIS A 615 -34.82 -18.69 13.70
CA HIS A 615 -35.10 -19.33 14.98
C HIS A 615 -34.48 -18.51 16.09
N ARG A 616 -35.28 -18.27 17.13
CA ARG A 616 -34.78 -17.72 18.38
C ARG A 616 -33.70 -18.69 18.86
N PRO A 617 -32.47 -18.23 19.16
CA PRO A 617 -31.41 -19.12 19.61
C PRO A 617 -31.92 -19.90 20.83
N PRO A 618 -31.58 -21.20 20.96
CA PRO A 618 -32.07 -22.02 22.04
C PRO A 618 -31.67 -21.40 23.38
N PHE A 619 -32.63 -21.38 24.28
CA PHE A 619 -32.49 -20.81 25.60
C PHE A 619 -33.22 -21.66 26.62
N ILE A 620 -32.85 -21.49 27.88
CA ILE A 620 -33.57 -22.07 29.00
C ILE A 620 -34.11 -20.96 29.90
N VAL A 621 -35.23 -21.22 30.55
CA VAL A 621 -35.68 -20.49 31.73
C VAL A 621 -35.56 -21.39 32.95
N PHE A 622 -35.22 -20.81 34.09
CA PHE A 622 -34.99 -21.57 35.32
C PHE A 622 -35.10 -20.69 36.56
N THR A 623 -35.20 -21.32 37.72
CA THR A 623 -35.23 -20.65 39.02
C THR A 623 -33.84 -20.65 39.66
N THR A 624 -33.42 -19.51 40.19
CA THR A 624 -32.13 -19.37 40.89
C THR A 624 -32.23 -18.63 42.20
N THR A 625 -31.37 -18.99 43.18
CA THR A 625 -31.25 -18.28 44.48
C THR A 625 -30.08 -17.32 44.56
N ARG A 626 -29.40 -17.06 43.43
CA ARG A 626 -28.17 -16.25 43.34
C ARG A 626 -28.23 -14.89 44.06
N PHE A 627 -29.41 -14.27 44.15
CA PHE A 627 -29.60 -12.93 44.71
C PHE A 627 -30.31 -12.90 46.06
N GLY A 628 -30.41 -14.06 46.74
CA GLY A 628 -30.91 -14.18 48.12
C GLY A 628 -32.34 -14.70 48.25
N ASN A 629 -33.15 -14.61 47.19
CA ASN A 629 -34.47 -15.24 47.05
C ASN A 629 -34.56 -16.00 45.71
N ARG A 630 -35.62 -16.81 45.53
CA ARG A 630 -35.87 -17.57 44.29
C ARG A 630 -36.42 -16.64 43.20
N GLU A 631 -35.77 -16.63 42.05
CA GLU A 631 -36.10 -15.74 40.94
C GLU A 631 -36.00 -16.43 39.58
N ILE A 632 -36.76 -15.94 38.60
CA ILE A 632 -36.76 -16.49 37.25
C ILE A 632 -35.65 -15.85 36.42
N HIS A 633 -34.83 -16.67 35.79
CA HIS A 633 -33.77 -16.26 34.87
C HIS A 633 -33.91 -16.92 33.50
N ARG A 634 -33.33 -16.26 32.49
CA ARG A 634 -33.22 -16.77 31.11
C ARG A 634 -31.76 -16.88 30.70
N LEU A 635 -31.34 -18.00 30.15
CA LEU A 635 -29.97 -18.20 29.65
C LEU A 635 -30.00 -18.71 28.21
N PHE A 636 -29.36 -17.98 27.29
CA PHE A 636 -29.14 -18.48 25.93
C PHE A 636 -27.98 -19.48 25.92
N MET A 637 -28.10 -20.54 25.14
CA MET A 637 -27.04 -21.54 25.02
C MET A 637 -25.74 -20.90 24.51
N GLY A 638 -24.64 -21.13 25.24
CA GLY A 638 -23.32 -20.53 24.97
C GLY A 638 -23.04 -19.21 25.69
N GLU A 639 -24.01 -18.64 26.41
CA GLU A 639 -23.75 -17.56 27.37
C GLU A 639 -23.28 -18.11 28.72
N LEU A 640 -22.47 -17.33 29.45
CA LEU A 640 -21.95 -17.72 30.76
C LEU A 640 -22.79 -17.20 31.93
N THR A 641 -23.70 -16.25 31.69
CA THR A 641 -24.51 -15.60 32.73
C THR A 641 -25.91 -15.33 32.21
N GLY A 642 -26.93 -15.88 32.88
CA GLY A 642 -28.33 -15.65 32.52
C GLY A 642 -28.80 -14.22 32.82
N THR A 643 -29.84 -13.78 32.11
CA THR A 643 -30.58 -12.54 32.34
C THR A 643 -31.63 -12.76 33.43
N ARG A 644 -31.63 -11.93 34.46
CA ARG A 644 -32.67 -11.89 35.51
C ARG A 644 -33.99 -11.36 34.94
N LEU A 645 -35.08 -12.11 35.06
CA LEU A 645 -36.42 -11.72 34.56
C LEU A 645 -37.34 -11.21 35.67
N THR A 646 -37.17 -11.67 36.90
CA THR A 646 -37.90 -11.15 38.07
C THR A 646 -36.93 -10.56 39.09
N ASP A 647 -37.35 -9.46 39.72
CA ASP A 647 -36.57 -8.72 40.73
C ASP A 647 -37.53 -8.16 41.79
N ASN A 648 -37.92 -9.01 42.73
CA ASN A 648 -38.81 -8.64 43.83
C ASN A 648 -38.54 -9.57 45.02
N PRO A 649 -38.92 -9.21 46.26
CA PRO A 649 -38.57 -10.01 47.44
C PRO A 649 -39.40 -11.30 47.61
N ALA A 650 -40.45 -11.51 46.81
CA ALA A 650 -41.24 -12.74 46.88
C ALA A 650 -40.48 -13.92 46.24
N VAL A 651 -40.95 -15.14 46.51
CA VAL A 651 -40.47 -16.35 45.84
C VAL A 651 -41.11 -16.44 44.46
N ASP A 652 -40.29 -16.48 43.41
CA ASP A 652 -40.71 -16.79 42.04
C ASP A 652 -40.07 -18.11 41.58
N GLN A 653 -40.90 -19.09 41.22
CA GLN A 653 -40.44 -20.46 40.94
C GLN A 653 -41.28 -21.20 39.89
N ASN A 654 -40.87 -22.41 39.50
CA ASN A 654 -41.53 -23.28 38.51
C ASN A 654 -41.87 -22.58 37.17
N PRO A 655 -40.89 -21.98 36.46
CA PRO A 655 -41.15 -21.35 35.18
C PRO A 655 -41.43 -22.39 34.09
N VAL A 656 -42.50 -22.20 33.33
CA VAL A 656 -42.83 -22.98 32.14
C VAL A 656 -43.12 -22.08 30.94
N LEU A 657 -42.47 -22.35 29.82
CA LEU A 657 -42.65 -21.60 28.58
C LEU A 657 -43.94 -22.03 27.87
N SER A 658 -44.60 -21.06 27.24
CA SER A 658 -45.68 -21.36 26.29
C SER A 658 -45.11 -22.09 25.05
N PRO A 659 -45.93 -22.87 24.30
CA PRO A 659 -45.47 -23.61 23.12
C PRO A 659 -44.84 -22.76 22.02
N ASP A 660 -45.20 -21.47 21.94
CA ASP A 660 -44.59 -20.50 21.01
C ASP A 660 -43.33 -19.80 21.58
N HIS A 661 -42.92 -20.18 22.79
CA HIS A 661 -41.85 -19.58 23.60
C HIS A 661 -42.02 -18.08 23.85
N GLY A 662 -43.22 -17.53 23.64
CA GLY A 662 -43.53 -16.11 23.75
C GLY A 662 -43.74 -15.66 25.19
N LYS A 663 -44.25 -16.55 26.04
CA LYS A 663 -44.68 -16.27 27.42
C LYS A 663 -44.11 -17.29 28.39
N ILE A 664 -44.10 -16.93 29.67
CA ILE A 664 -43.71 -17.77 30.79
C ILE A 664 -44.84 -17.74 31.81
N ALA A 665 -45.36 -18.92 32.17
CA ALA A 665 -46.19 -19.08 33.36
C ALA A 665 -45.30 -19.56 34.51
N PHE A 666 -45.51 -19.05 35.72
CA PHE A 666 -44.66 -19.35 36.88
C PHE A 666 -45.43 -19.15 38.18
N VAL A 667 -44.93 -19.71 39.28
CA VAL A 667 -45.51 -19.54 40.61
C VAL A 667 -44.88 -18.32 41.27
N SER A 668 -45.70 -17.48 41.90
CA SER A 668 -45.23 -16.32 42.64
C SER A 668 -46.05 -16.05 43.89
N GLU A 669 -45.38 -15.73 45.00
CA GLU A 669 -46.01 -15.43 46.30
C GLU A 669 -46.34 -13.94 46.52
N ARG A 670 -46.17 -13.09 45.49
CA ARG A 670 -46.28 -11.63 45.64
C ARG A 670 -47.68 -11.12 46.01
N SER A 671 -48.71 -11.96 45.89
CA SER A 671 -50.10 -11.72 46.31
C SER A 671 -50.39 -12.14 47.76
N GLY A 672 -49.45 -12.78 48.45
CA GLY A 672 -49.58 -13.23 49.85
C GLY A 672 -49.74 -14.76 50.00
N ASN A 673 -49.99 -15.47 48.91
CA ASN A 673 -49.96 -16.93 48.77
C ASN A 673 -49.40 -17.29 47.37
N PRO A 674 -48.96 -18.54 47.14
CA PRO A 674 -48.55 -19.00 45.81
C PRO A 674 -49.70 -18.91 44.82
N ASP A 675 -49.51 -18.14 43.75
CA ASP A 675 -50.43 -18.01 42.63
C ASP A 675 -49.71 -18.26 41.30
N ILE A 676 -50.47 -18.55 40.23
CA ILE A 676 -49.94 -18.68 38.86
C ILE A 676 -49.89 -17.30 38.19
N TRP A 677 -48.68 -16.84 37.90
CA TRP A 677 -48.40 -15.59 37.20
C TRP A 677 -47.96 -15.86 35.76
N LEU A 678 -48.19 -14.87 34.90
CA LEU A 678 -47.86 -14.88 33.49
C LEU A 678 -47.00 -13.66 33.16
N MET A 679 -45.97 -13.84 32.34
CA MET A 679 -45.20 -12.74 31.75
C MET A 679 -44.76 -13.06 30.32
N GLY A 680 -44.28 -12.07 29.58
CA GLY A 680 -43.53 -12.26 28.35
C GLY A 680 -42.19 -12.95 28.62
N SER A 681 -41.69 -13.69 27.64
CA SER A 681 -40.38 -14.36 27.70
C SER A 681 -39.18 -13.42 27.88
N ASP A 682 -39.40 -12.11 27.76
CA ASP A 682 -38.46 -11.02 28.03
C ASP A 682 -38.67 -10.34 29.40
N GLY A 683 -39.60 -10.84 30.22
CA GLY A 683 -39.97 -10.28 31.52
C GLY A 683 -41.05 -9.19 31.48
N SER A 684 -41.56 -8.83 30.29
CA SER A 684 -42.62 -7.81 30.14
C SER A 684 -44.02 -8.35 30.48
N ASN A 685 -45.03 -7.48 30.53
CA ASN A 685 -46.47 -7.85 30.58
C ASN A 685 -46.86 -8.83 31.69
N LEU A 686 -46.31 -8.61 32.89
CA LEU A 686 -46.59 -9.39 34.08
C LEU A 686 -48.07 -9.30 34.50
N GLN A 687 -48.71 -10.44 34.75
CA GLN A 687 -50.13 -10.57 35.11
C GLN A 687 -50.35 -11.74 36.08
N ASN A 688 -51.21 -11.57 37.10
CA ASN A 688 -51.68 -12.69 37.92
C ASN A 688 -52.86 -13.41 37.24
N LEU A 689 -52.81 -14.74 37.12
CA LEU A 689 -53.88 -15.55 36.49
C LEU A 689 -54.80 -16.20 37.51
N THR A 690 -54.33 -16.45 38.73
CA THR A 690 -55.11 -17.03 39.82
C THR A 690 -54.99 -16.11 41.02
N ASP A 691 -56.08 -15.55 41.51
CA ASP A 691 -56.06 -14.64 42.66
C ASP A 691 -57.12 -15.11 43.65
N ASN A 692 -56.70 -16.00 44.55
CA ASN A 692 -57.57 -16.61 45.54
C ASN A 692 -56.76 -17.08 46.76
N PRO A 693 -57.40 -17.34 47.92
CA PRO A 693 -56.66 -17.69 49.14
C PRO A 693 -56.04 -19.10 49.18
N ALA A 694 -56.23 -19.92 48.14
CA ALA A 694 -55.64 -21.26 48.08
C ALA A 694 -54.28 -21.21 47.37
N ASP A 695 -53.40 -22.16 47.70
CA ASP A 695 -52.12 -22.29 47.01
C ASP A 695 -52.34 -22.87 45.61
N ASP A 696 -51.86 -22.15 44.60
CA ASP A 696 -51.85 -22.58 43.20
C ASP A 696 -50.40 -22.79 42.72
N LEU A 697 -50.07 -24.02 42.30
CA LEU A 697 -48.71 -24.51 42.07
C LEU A 697 -48.59 -25.28 40.75
N ASP A 698 -47.35 -25.61 40.37
CA ASP A 698 -47.00 -26.51 39.26
C ASP A 698 -47.75 -26.24 37.93
N PRO A 699 -47.60 -25.04 37.33
CA PRO A 699 -48.24 -24.73 36.06
C PRO A 699 -47.68 -25.57 34.91
N ALA A 700 -48.54 -25.94 33.96
CA ALA A 700 -48.16 -26.62 32.73
C ALA A 700 -49.05 -26.17 31.56
N TRP A 701 -48.42 -25.74 30.47
CA TRP A 701 -49.11 -25.29 29.26
C TRP A 701 -49.71 -26.45 28.48
N SER A 702 -50.92 -26.27 27.97
CA SER A 702 -51.40 -27.11 26.88
C SER A 702 -50.59 -26.84 25.61
N PRO A 703 -50.37 -27.84 24.73
CA PRO A 703 -49.62 -27.68 23.49
C PRO A 703 -50.20 -26.67 22.50
N ASP A 704 -51.51 -26.39 22.61
CA ASP A 704 -52.21 -25.37 21.83
C ASP A 704 -51.96 -23.94 22.36
N GLY A 705 -51.38 -23.79 23.55
CA GLY A 705 -51.14 -22.49 24.20
C GLY A 705 -52.41 -21.79 24.69
N GLU A 706 -53.57 -22.47 24.72
CA GLU A 706 -54.84 -21.87 25.12
C GLU A 706 -55.23 -22.14 26.57
N ARG A 707 -54.58 -23.12 27.23
CA ARG A 707 -54.91 -23.57 28.58
C ARG A 707 -53.66 -23.78 29.45
N ILE A 708 -53.85 -23.68 30.76
CA ILE A 708 -52.84 -24.01 31.76
C ILE A 708 -53.45 -25.03 32.73
N ALA A 709 -52.81 -26.19 32.86
CA ALA A 709 -53.06 -27.10 33.97
C ALA A 709 -52.21 -26.68 35.17
N PHE A 710 -52.73 -26.79 36.38
CA PHE A 710 -52.03 -26.42 37.60
C PHE A 710 -52.63 -27.14 38.79
N VAL A 711 -51.89 -27.19 39.89
CA VAL A 711 -52.33 -27.75 41.17
C VAL A 711 -52.99 -26.66 41.98
N SER A 712 -54.10 -26.96 42.66
CA SER A 712 -54.74 -26.04 43.61
C SER A 712 -55.19 -26.77 44.87
N THR A 713 -55.05 -26.12 46.03
CA THR A 713 -55.50 -26.66 47.33
C THR A 713 -56.93 -26.28 47.72
N ARG A 714 -57.69 -25.67 46.80
CA ARG A 714 -59.04 -25.13 47.09
C ARG A 714 -60.09 -26.14 47.56
N ASP A 715 -59.91 -27.45 47.31
CA ASP A 715 -60.81 -28.52 47.78
C ASP A 715 -60.32 -29.18 49.10
N GLY A 716 -59.28 -28.61 49.72
CA GLY A 716 -58.69 -29.07 50.99
C GLY A 716 -57.50 -30.02 50.84
N ASN A 717 -57.23 -30.50 49.63
CA ASN A 717 -56.06 -31.27 49.23
C ASN A 717 -55.58 -30.80 47.82
N PRO A 718 -54.29 -30.96 47.46
CA PRO A 718 -53.78 -30.67 46.12
C PRO A 718 -54.48 -31.46 45.01
N GLU A 719 -55.19 -30.75 44.15
CA GLU A 719 -55.93 -31.31 43.00
C GLU A 719 -55.54 -30.59 41.71
N ILE A 720 -55.71 -31.26 40.55
CA ILE A 720 -55.38 -30.71 39.24
C ILE A 720 -56.57 -29.95 38.69
N PHE A 721 -56.32 -28.69 38.31
CA PHE A 721 -57.26 -27.81 37.64
C PHE A 721 -56.73 -27.36 36.28
N VAL A 722 -57.63 -26.94 35.40
CA VAL A 722 -57.30 -26.34 34.10
C VAL A 722 -57.99 -25.00 33.98
N LEU A 723 -57.20 -23.97 33.66
CA LEU A 723 -57.65 -22.63 33.32
C LEU A 723 -57.63 -22.44 31.80
N ASP A 724 -58.75 -22.00 31.23
CA ASP A 724 -58.86 -21.54 29.85
C ASP A 724 -58.51 -20.06 29.78
N LEU A 725 -57.44 -19.72 29.05
CA LEU A 725 -56.87 -18.36 29.04
C LEU A 725 -57.71 -17.35 28.25
N LYS A 726 -58.56 -17.83 27.33
CA LYS A 726 -59.40 -16.97 26.51
C LYS A 726 -60.67 -16.54 27.23
N SER A 727 -61.29 -17.47 27.94
CA SER A 727 -62.56 -17.27 28.63
C SER A 727 -62.41 -17.01 30.13
N GLY A 728 -61.24 -17.31 30.71
CA GLY A 728 -61.01 -17.27 32.16
C GLY A 728 -61.72 -18.39 32.92
N LYS A 729 -62.28 -19.39 32.23
CA LYS A 729 -63.05 -20.48 32.87
C LYS A 729 -62.10 -21.50 33.49
N LEU A 730 -62.49 -21.98 34.67
CA LEU A 730 -61.72 -22.90 35.48
C LEU A 730 -62.46 -24.23 35.63
N LYS A 731 -61.76 -25.35 35.41
CA LYS A 731 -62.31 -26.70 35.53
C LYS A 731 -61.43 -27.56 36.44
N GLN A 732 -62.03 -28.25 37.40
CA GLN A 732 -61.35 -29.29 38.19
C GLN A 732 -61.29 -30.59 37.39
N LEU A 733 -60.12 -31.22 37.30
CA LEU A 733 -59.95 -32.51 36.62
C LEU A 733 -59.89 -33.69 37.58
N THR A 734 -59.29 -33.52 38.75
CA THR A 734 -59.17 -34.58 39.75
C THR A 734 -59.93 -34.22 41.03
N ARG A 735 -60.51 -35.25 41.65
CA ARG A 735 -61.19 -35.15 42.94
C ARG A 735 -61.00 -36.45 43.69
N THR A 736 -60.14 -36.41 44.69
CA THR A 736 -59.69 -37.58 45.45
C THR A 736 -60.01 -37.44 46.94
N GLU A 737 -59.75 -38.49 47.71
CA GLU A 737 -59.91 -38.46 49.17
C GLU A 737 -58.88 -37.48 49.79
N ARG A 738 -59.16 -36.95 50.99
CA ARG A 738 -58.38 -35.86 51.59
C ARG A 738 -56.90 -36.21 51.86
N ASP A 739 -56.61 -37.49 52.00
CA ASP A 739 -55.27 -38.04 52.24
C ASP A 739 -54.53 -38.38 50.93
N VAL A 740 -55.12 -38.09 49.77
CA VAL A 740 -54.54 -38.23 48.44
C VAL A 740 -54.19 -36.85 47.87
N ILE A 741 -53.02 -36.74 47.25
CA ILE A 741 -52.54 -35.49 46.65
C ILE A 741 -52.09 -35.72 45.21
N ASN A 742 -52.44 -34.81 44.31
CA ASN A 742 -52.07 -34.81 42.90
C ASN A 742 -51.14 -33.62 42.62
N ARG A 743 -50.00 -33.85 41.96
CA ARG A 743 -48.95 -32.86 41.71
C ARG A 743 -48.33 -32.96 40.32
N HIS A 744 -47.60 -31.91 39.92
CA HIS A 744 -46.79 -31.88 38.70
C HIS A 744 -47.54 -32.35 37.43
N PRO A 745 -48.67 -31.71 37.06
CA PRO A 745 -49.35 -32.05 35.82
C PRO A 745 -48.47 -31.69 34.61
N THR A 746 -48.52 -32.49 33.56
CA THR A 746 -47.87 -32.21 32.27
C THR A 746 -48.73 -32.73 31.12
N TRP A 747 -48.80 -31.99 30.02
CA TRP A 747 -49.64 -32.33 28.87
C TRP A 747 -48.91 -33.23 27.89
N SER A 748 -49.63 -34.18 27.28
CA SER A 748 -49.13 -34.84 26.09
C SER A 748 -49.01 -33.85 24.93
N PRO A 749 -48.04 -33.99 24.01
CA PRO A 749 -47.85 -33.06 22.88
C PRO A 749 -49.06 -32.94 21.95
N ASP A 750 -49.90 -33.99 21.90
CA ASP A 750 -51.15 -33.99 21.13
C ASP A 750 -52.34 -33.34 21.88
N GLY A 751 -52.15 -32.91 23.13
CA GLY A 751 -53.15 -32.26 23.99
C GLY A 751 -54.27 -33.17 24.49
N LYS A 752 -54.20 -34.48 24.24
CA LYS A 752 -55.28 -35.43 24.57
C LYS A 752 -55.17 -36.01 25.97
N ARG A 753 -53.98 -36.01 26.56
CA ARG A 753 -53.70 -36.64 27.86
C ARG A 753 -52.92 -35.70 28.77
N ILE A 754 -53.01 -35.98 30.07
CA ILE A 754 -52.24 -35.33 31.12
C ILE A 754 -51.57 -36.44 31.95
N ALA A 755 -50.26 -36.36 32.12
CA ALA A 755 -49.56 -37.14 33.14
C ALA A 755 -49.37 -36.31 34.41
N PHE A 756 -49.38 -36.96 35.56
CA PHE A 756 -49.25 -36.30 36.86
C PHE A 756 -48.77 -37.29 37.91
N ALA A 757 -48.21 -36.79 39.02
CA ALA A 757 -47.83 -37.59 40.17
C ALA A 757 -49.00 -37.65 41.17
N ARG A 758 -49.32 -38.84 41.68
CA ARG A 758 -50.31 -39.04 42.75
C ARG A 758 -49.69 -39.81 43.90
N GLY A 759 -49.88 -39.34 45.11
CA GLY A 759 -49.40 -39.99 46.32
C GLY A 759 -50.30 -39.71 47.52
N SER A 760 -49.86 -40.16 48.69
CA SER A 760 -50.50 -39.83 49.96
C SER A 760 -49.94 -38.54 50.56
N THR A 761 -50.71 -37.88 51.42
CA THR A 761 -50.28 -36.72 52.23
C THR A 761 -49.06 -36.99 53.11
N ASN A 762 -48.76 -38.27 53.41
CA ASN A 762 -47.56 -38.66 54.15
C ASN A 762 -46.27 -38.59 53.30
N GLY A 763 -46.38 -38.49 51.97
CA GLY A 763 -45.28 -38.19 51.06
C GLY A 763 -44.37 -39.35 50.64
N ASP A 764 -44.54 -40.55 51.22
CA ASP A 764 -43.57 -41.65 51.09
C ASP A 764 -43.68 -42.47 49.78
N ASN A 765 -44.82 -42.47 49.10
CA ASN A 765 -45.01 -43.19 47.84
C ASN A 765 -45.87 -42.35 46.87
N PHE A 766 -45.23 -41.86 45.81
CA PHE A 766 -45.88 -41.21 44.68
C PHE A 766 -45.76 -42.11 43.46
N GLU A 767 -46.77 -42.05 42.61
CA GLU A 767 -46.83 -42.82 41.36
C GLU A 767 -47.21 -41.91 40.20
N ILE A 768 -46.75 -42.24 39.00
CA ILE A 768 -47.13 -41.52 37.78
C ILE A 768 -48.45 -42.08 37.26
N PHE A 769 -49.41 -41.20 37.10
CA PHE A 769 -50.70 -41.49 36.47
C PHE A 769 -50.83 -40.74 35.14
N VAL A 770 -51.57 -41.33 34.20
CA VAL A 770 -51.98 -40.70 32.95
C VAL A 770 -53.51 -40.69 32.87
N MET A 771 -54.11 -39.57 32.50
CA MET A 771 -55.55 -39.42 32.28
C MET A 771 -55.84 -38.70 30.96
N ASN A 772 -57.09 -38.77 30.49
CA ASN A 772 -57.55 -37.91 29.39
C ASN A 772 -57.57 -36.44 29.84
N SER A 773 -57.39 -35.50 28.90
CA SER A 773 -57.38 -34.07 29.20
C SER A 773 -58.71 -33.51 29.71
N ASP A 774 -59.78 -34.30 29.66
CA ASP A 774 -61.07 -33.99 30.27
C ASP A 774 -61.21 -34.45 31.74
N GLY A 775 -60.22 -35.17 32.27
CA GLY A 775 -60.16 -35.72 33.63
C GLY A 775 -60.57 -37.20 33.74
N THR A 776 -61.00 -37.84 32.64
CA THR A 776 -61.47 -39.23 32.65
C THR A 776 -60.33 -40.24 32.41
N GLY A 777 -60.57 -41.53 32.70
CA GLY A 777 -59.67 -42.61 32.28
C GLY A 777 -58.28 -42.60 32.92
N SER A 778 -58.19 -42.22 34.20
CA SER A 778 -56.92 -42.20 34.95
C SER A 778 -56.35 -43.62 35.17
N VAL A 779 -55.08 -43.83 34.81
CA VAL A 779 -54.36 -45.10 34.92
C VAL A 779 -52.99 -44.87 35.57
N ASN A 780 -52.60 -45.73 36.53
CA ASN A 780 -51.25 -45.75 37.12
C ASN A 780 -50.28 -46.48 36.18
N ILE A 781 -49.13 -45.87 35.86
CA ILE A 781 -48.14 -46.40 34.91
C ILE A 781 -46.79 -46.78 35.53
N THR A 782 -46.56 -46.58 36.84
CA THR A 782 -45.28 -46.90 37.50
C THR A 782 -45.38 -47.82 38.73
N ASN A 783 -46.58 -48.08 39.25
CA ASN A 783 -46.93 -48.90 40.43
C ASN A 783 -45.81 -49.75 41.10
N ASN A 784 -45.10 -49.16 42.06
CA ASN A 784 -44.13 -49.82 42.93
C ASN A 784 -44.09 -49.19 44.35
N THR A 785 -43.00 -49.36 45.09
CA THR A 785 -42.86 -48.86 46.47
C THR A 785 -41.96 -47.64 46.60
N ALA A 786 -41.30 -47.25 45.53
CA ALA A 786 -40.42 -46.10 45.45
C ALA A 786 -41.24 -44.82 45.20
N PHE A 787 -40.62 -43.67 45.44
CA PHE A 787 -41.17 -42.40 44.97
C PHE A 787 -41.04 -42.32 43.45
N ASP A 788 -42.13 -42.08 42.74
CA ASP A 788 -42.16 -41.76 41.31
C ASP A 788 -42.93 -40.44 41.09
N GLY A 789 -42.20 -39.39 40.69
CA GLY A 789 -42.75 -38.04 40.60
C GLY A 789 -42.20 -37.20 39.45
N GLN A 790 -42.68 -35.94 39.37
CA GLN A 790 -42.21 -34.93 38.41
C GLN A 790 -42.19 -35.41 36.93
N PRO A 791 -43.33 -35.88 36.38
CA PRO A 791 -43.38 -36.34 35.01
C PRO A 791 -43.20 -35.19 34.00
N ALA A 792 -42.51 -35.47 32.90
CA ALA A 792 -42.34 -34.59 31.76
C ALA A 792 -42.48 -35.37 30.44
N TRP A 793 -43.44 -34.97 29.61
CA TRP A 793 -43.70 -35.61 28.32
C TRP A 793 -42.62 -35.27 27.28
N SER A 794 -42.19 -36.28 26.53
CA SER A 794 -41.32 -36.07 25.37
C SER A 794 -42.07 -35.32 24.25
N PRO A 795 -41.38 -34.52 23.42
CA PRO A 795 -42.02 -33.73 22.37
C PRO A 795 -42.72 -34.58 21.30
N ASP A 796 -42.22 -35.80 21.06
CA ASP A 796 -42.80 -36.77 20.13
C ASP A 796 -43.97 -37.58 20.72
N GLY A 797 -44.18 -37.48 22.03
CA GLY A 797 -45.20 -38.22 22.76
C GLY A 797 -44.91 -39.71 22.99
N GLY A 798 -43.70 -40.16 22.66
CA GLY A 798 -43.29 -41.56 22.81
C GLY A 798 -42.89 -41.94 24.24
N SER A 799 -42.55 -40.98 25.09
CA SER A 799 -42.00 -41.24 26.41
C SER A 799 -42.39 -40.17 27.44
N ILE A 800 -42.31 -40.55 28.72
CA ILE A 800 -42.45 -39.67 29.87
C ILE A 800 -41.17 -39.82 30.69
N ALA A 801 -40.44 -38.73 30.86
CA ALA A 801 -39.35 -38.63 31.82
C ALA A 801 -39.94 -38.41 33.21
N PHE A 802 -39.43 -39.06 34.24
CA PHE A 802 -39.90 -38.89 35.61
C PHE A 802 -38.78 -39.18 36.61
N VAL A 803 -38.92 -38.68 37.83
CA VAL A 803 -37.96 -38.90 38.90
C VAL A 803 -38.34 -40.14 39.69
N SER A 804 -37.38 -41.03 39.94
CA SER A 804 -37.56 -42.16 40.85
C SER A 804 -36.41 -42.34 41.83
N ASP A 805 -36.70 -42.75 43.06
CA ASP A 805 -35.70 -43.11 44.08
C ASP A 805 -35.48 -44.62 44.26
N ARG A 806 -36.03 -45.44 43.35
CA ARG A 806 -36.01 -46.91 43.45
C ARG A 806 -34.61 -47.55 43.52
N ASP A 807 -33.58 -46.81 43.14
CA ASP A 807 -32.18 -47.24 43.17
C ASP A 807 -31.34 -46.57 44.28
N GLY A 808 -31.98 -45.90 45.24
CA GLY A 808 -31.36 -45.38 46.46
C GLY A 808 -31.13 -43.86 46.49
N ASN A 809 -31.14 -43.20 45.34
CA ASN A 809 -31.16 -41.74 45.17
C ASN A 809 -32.13 -41.36 44.05
N ARG A 810 -32.56 -40.09 44.01
CA ARG A 810 -33.45 -39.58 42.96
C ARG A 810 -32.72 -39.52 41.64
N GLU A 811 -33.30 -40.17 40.64
CA GLU A 811 -32.74 -40.31 39.30
C GLU A 811 -33.82 -40.10 38.25
N ILE A 812 -33.42 -39.72 37.04
CA ILE A 812 -34.32 -39.60 35.90
C ILE A 812 -34.53 -40.98 35.27
N TYR A 813 -35.80 -41.33 35.06
CA TYR A 813 -36.26 -42.53 34.37
C TYR A 813 -37.13 -42.15 33.18
N LEU A 814 -37.22 -43.08 32.23
CA LEU A 814 -38.12 -42.99 31.09
C LEU A 814 -39.13 -44.13 31.13
N VAL A 815 -40.38 -43.84 30.80
CA VAL A 815 -41.49 -44.81 30.67
C VAL A 815 -42.34 -44.46 29.46
N ASN A 816 -42.88 -45.46 28.76
CA ASN A 816 -43.86 -45.23 27.71
C ASN A 816 -45.21 -44.80 28.32
N PRO A 817 -46.05 -44.03 27.61
CA PRO A 817 -47.35 -43.60 28.12
C PRO A 817 -48.34 -44.72 28.49
N ASP A 818 -48.04 -45.98 28.13
CA ASP A 818 -48.82 -47.17 28.49
C ASP A 818 -48.24 -47.93 29.71
N GLY A 819 -47.14 -47.43 30.30
CA GLY A 819 -46.43 -48.04 31.43
C GLY A 819 -45.35 -49.05 31.05
N SER A 820 -45.17 -49.35 29.75
CA SER A 820 -44.10 -50.23 29.29
C SER A 820 -42.76 -49.51 29.17
N GLY A 821 -41.66 -50.27 29.01
CA GLY A 821 -40.36 -49.70 28.63
C GLY A 821 -39.66 -48.87 29.72
N ILE A 822 -40.00 -49.07 30.99
CA ILE A 822 -39.34 -48.39 32.11
C ILE A 822 -37.83 -48.65 32.07
N ARG A 823 -37.03 -47.59 32.04
CA ARG A 823 -35.56 -47.65 32.17
C ARG A 823 -34.99 -46.42 32.87
N ARG A 824 -33.89 -46.62 33.60
CA ARG A 824 -33.09 -45.54 34.20
C ARG A 824 -32.33 -44.79 33.10
N LEU A 825 -32.21 -43.47 33.27
CA LEU A 825 -31.48 -42.59 32.35
C LEU A 825 -30.21 -42.02 32.97
N THR A 826 -30.25 -41.67 34.26
CA THR A 826 -29.11 -41.10 34.99
C THR A 826 -28.66 -42.04 36.10
N GLU A 827 -27.35 -42.14 36.35
CA GLU A 827 -26.75 -43.10 37.32
C GLU A 827 -25.69 -42.48 38.26
N GLU A 828 -25.50 -41.17 38.17
CA GLU A 828 -24.41 -40.48 38.85
C GLU A 828 -24.74 -40.17 40.32
N LYS A 829 -23.71 -39.97 41.14
CA LYS A 829 -23.91 -39.62 42.56
C LYS A 829 -24.54 -38.22 42.68
N GLY A 830 -25.75 -38.15 43.23
CA GLY A 830 -26.48 -36.91 43.49
C GLY A 830 -27.99 -37.14 43.49
N GLU A 831 -28.78 -36.09 43.68
CA GLU A 831 -30.20 -36.10 43.33
C GLU A 831 -30.37 -35.43 41.97
N ASP A 832 -31.05 -36.12 41.06
CA ASP A 832 -31.50 -35.59 39.77
C ASP A 832 -33.01 -35.39 39.82
N ILE A 833 -33.46 -34.14 39.62
CA ILE A 833 -34.85 -33.71 39.76
C ILE A 833 -35.27 -32.74 38.64
N ASP A 834 -36.57 -32.45 38.55
CA ASP A 834 -37.17 -31.49 37.61
C ASP A 834 -36.83 -31.74 36.12
N PRO A 835 -37.11 -32.94 35.57
CA PRO A 835 -36.85 -33.21 34.16
C PRO A 835 -37.70 -32.31 33.25
N ALA A 836 -37.10 -31.80 32.17
CA ALA A 836 -37.80 -31.05 31.13
C ALA A 836 -37.20 -31.37 29.76
N TRP A 837 -38.05 -31.58 28.76
CA TRP A 837 -37.60 -31.90 27.40
C TRP A 837 -37.29 -30.63 26.60
N SER A 838 -36.23 -30.69 25.78
CA SER A 838 -36.03 -29.77 24.64
C SER A 838 -36.82 -30.24 23.41
N GLU A 839 -37.08 -29.36 22.45
CA GLU A 839 -37.74 -29.73 21.18
C GLU A 839 -36.97 -30.80 20.40
N ASP A 840 -35.64 -30.82 20.55
CA ASP A 840 -34.72 -31.77 19.90
C ASP A 840 -34.67 -33.15 20.57
N GLY A 841 -35.40 -33.35 21.68
CA GLY A 841 -35.45 -34.63 22.39
C GLY A 841 -34.30 -34.87 23.36
N GLU A 842 -33.58 -33.83 23.77
CA GLU A 842 -32.67 -33.86 24.93
C GLU A 842 -33.47 -33.57 26.22
N ILE A 843 -32.92 -33.95 27.37
CA ILE A 843 -33.57 -33.77 28.68
C ILE A 843 -32.70 -32.88 29.56
N LEU A 844 -33.28 -31.75 29.98
CA LEU A 844 -32.77 -30.88 31.03
C LEU A 844 -33.20 -31.41 32.39
N PHE A 845 -32.36 -31.28 33.40
CA PHE A 845 -32.71 -31.61 34.80
C PHE A 845 -31.80 -30.87 35.78
N SER A 846 -32.27 -30.73 37.02
CA SER A 846 -31.49 -30.15 38.11
C SER A 846 -30.70 -31.25 38.82
N SER A 847 -29.41 -31.08 39.04
CA SER A 847 -28.57 -32.04 39.76
C SER A 847 -27.61 -31.38 40.73
N ASN A 848 -27.47 -31.97 41.93
CA ASN A 848 -26.51 -31.55 42.94
C ASN A 848 -25.21 -32.39 42.94
N ARG A 849 -24.95 -33.17 41.88
CA ARG A 849 -23.76 -34.03 41.76
C ARG A 849 -22.41 -33.34 41.97
N ASP A 850 -22.36 -32.03 41.71
CA ASP A 850 -21.18 -31.18 41.84
C ASP A 850 -21.20 -30.29 43.11
N GLY A 851 -22.14 -30.51 44.02
CA GLY A 851 -22.32 -29.70 45.24
C GLY A 851 -23.72 -29.09 45.35
N GLU A 852 -23.89 -27.86 44.87
CA GLU A 852 -25.21 -27.21 44.79
C GLU A 852 -25.96 -27.67 43.52
N PHE A 853 -27.29 -27.56 43.53
CA PHE A 853 -28.10 -27.90 42.34
C PHE A 853 -27.75 -26.98 41.17
N GLU A 854 -27.47 -27.61 40.03
CA GLU A 854 -27.16 -26.99 38.76
C GLU A 854 -27.93 -27.67 37.64
N ILE A 855 -28.07 -27.01 36.49
CA ILE A 855 -28.83 -27.56 35.36
C ILE A 855 -27.89 -28.37 34.48
N TYR A 856 -28.29 -29.60 34.18
CA TYR A 856 -27.62 -30.53 33.29
C TYR A 856 -28.51 -30.86 32.11
N LEU A 857 -27.87 -31.30 31.04
CA LEU A 857 -28.51 -31.77 29.82
C LEU A 857 -27.95 -33.15 29.48
N ILE A 858 -28.84 -34.08 29.13
CA ILE A 858 -28.50 -35.45 28.72
C ILE A 858 -29.33 -35.83 27.49
N ASP A 859 -28.75 -36.64 26.61
CA ASP A 859 -29.49 -37.20 25.47
C ASP A 859 -30.48 -38.25 25.97
N SER A 860 -31.57 -38.46 25.24
CA SER A 860 -32.59 -39.46 25.62
C SER A 860 -32.05 -40.89 25.70
N ASP A 861 -30.92 -41.21 25.04
CA ASP A 861 -30.23 -42.51 25.14
C ASP A 861 -29.28 -42.63 26.34
N GLY A 862 -29.12 -41.57 27.13
CA GLY A 862 -28.20 -41.48 28.27
C GLY A 862 -26.81 -40.92 27.90
N GLY A 863 -26.57 -40.59 26.64
CA GLY A 863 -25.34 -40.01 26.14
C GLY A 863 -25.18 -38.51 26.43
N ASN A 864 -23.98 -37.99 26.16
CA ASN A 864 -23.63 -36.56 26.10
C ASN A 864 -24.04 -35.69 27.31
N LEU A 865 -24.11 -36.30 28.49
CA LEU A 865 -24.34 -35.64 29.76
C LEU A 865 -23.37 -34.46 29.98
N ARG A 866 -23.91 -33.25 30.14
CA ARG A 866 -23.14 -32.01 30.31
C ARG A 866 -23.84 -30.99 31.20
N ARG A 867 -23.06 -30.22 31.96
CA ARG A 867 -23.54 -29.09 32.78
C ARG A 867 -23.81 -27.86 31.92
N VAL A 868 -24.93 -27.17 32.16
CA VAL A 868 -25.39 -25.99 31.42
C VAL A 868 -25.12 -24.69 32.17
N THR A 869 -25.29 -24.67 33.50
CA THR A 869 -25.12 -23.48 34.36
C THR A 869 -23.83 -23.53 35.18
N LEU A 870 -23.18 -22.37 35.40
CA LEU A 870 -21.91 -22.25 36.15
C LEU A 870 -21.97 -21.11 37.20
N SER A 871 -23.12 -20.91 37.85
CA SER A 871 -23.40 -19.74 38.68
C SER A 871 -23.30 -20.00 40.19
N LEU A 872 -23.09 -18.93 40.97
CA LEU A 872 -23.24 -18.97 42.43
C LEU A 872 -24.73 -19.08 42.80
N GLY A 873 -25.09 -20.04 43.64
CA GLY A 873 -26.46 -20.30 44.09
C GLY A 873 -27.09 -21.57 43.48
N ILE A 874 -28.26 -21.96 43.98
CA ILE A 874 -29.04 -23.12 43.51
C ILE A 874 -29.71 -22.75 42.18
N ASN A 875 -29.58 -23.58 41.15
CA ASN A 875 -30.25 -23.44 39.85
C ASN A 875 -31.11 -24.69 39.59
N VAL A 876 -32.43 -24.51 39.55
CA VAL A 876 -33.43 -25.60 39.50
C VAL A 876 -34.59 -25.28 38.56
N GLN A 877 -35.45 -26.28 38.32
CA GLN A 877 -36.70 -26.15 37.56
C GLN A 877 -36.47 -25.59 36.13
N PRO A 878 -35.61 -26.23 35.32
CA PRO A 878 -35.35 -25.79 33.97
C PRO A 878 -36.56 -26.00 33.06
N ASN A 879 -36.71 -25.13 32.06
CA ASN A 879 -37.63 -25.33 30.94
C ASN A 879 -37.00 -24.80 29.65
N ALA A 880 -37.03 -25.59 28.58
CA ALA A 880 -36.37 -25.28 27.31
C ALA A 880 -37.25 -24.40 26.41
N GLY A 881 -36.62 -23.48 25.68
CA GLY A 881 -37.24 -22.66 24.65
C GLY A 881 -36.39 -22.54 23.40
N GLY A 882 -37.02 -22.70 22.24
CA GLY A 882 -36.37 -22.71 20.93
C GLY A 882 -35.88 -24.09 20.49
N GLN A 883 -35.47 -24.18 19.21
CA GLN A 883 -34.78 -25.33 18.62
C GLN A 883 -33.28 -25.22 18.87
#